data_AF-A0A521C9C8-F1
#
_entry.id   AF-A0A521C9C8-F1
#
_cell.length_a   1.000
_cell.length_b   1.000
_cell.length_c   1.000
_cell.angle_alpha   90.00
_cell.angle_beta   90.00
_cell.angle_gamma   90.00
#
_symmetry.space_group_name_H-M   'P 1'
#
loop_
_entity.id
_entity.type
_entity.pdbx_description
1 polymer ?
#
loop_
_entity_poly.entity_id
_entity_poly.type
_entity_poly.pdbx_seq_one_letter_code
_entity_poly.pdbx_strand_id
1 'polypeptide(L)'
;MIFKNLLTVFALFSFLCFAQTRAIAQTTDYSNVKADDLTDAQIKTLIQRADALGYTDDQLIQMAQAQGMKASEIEKLRTRVEAIRSQSSTSSGVTGGKAVTTQNGRTYSGDSLKNSASTSKAAVASPVQNAATTINSKIFGAELFANGDLKFEPNMRMATPRGYIIGPDDEVLIDLTGNNEANYRLKVSPDGNISVQYAGLIAVGGLSIEQATSKIRTVLSKTYPALRTGGSQVAVNLGNIRSIKVTIVGNVVKPGSYTMASLATAFNALYACGGPSENGSFRNIQIIRNNKVVSTIDVYDFLLKGVQSKNIRLQDQDVINVPVYQTRVEMTGEVKRPKIFEVLNTESLEDVIYFAGGFSNEAYTARIKVLQKTNRERKISDISADNFKTYSPLNGDTYVVEKILERFANRVEISGAVFRPGQYELEKGLTLKGLISKADGLKEDAFLNRGYISRLNADNTQSLLSFDVQKVISGTETDIPLLREDKVTISSIFDLRDEYKVTIQGAVRAPGTFEFAENMNLESLIQQAGGFKEGATPERIEISRRVKNSDVMSLSAVTAEVFTVNVDPKLQLLGEPFILQPYDIVSVRNSEGFQTQKQVRIEGEVQHPGIYTLSRKDERISDVMKRVGGLTPSAYADGASLKRPGQNYLSEADREDRSKDDKVNLRNLNRLKEQGAKDTTSIDKEIDVLSSDLVGINLKKALEQPMSRNDLILEDGDVIRVPRQLQTVKVIGEVLKPNSMIFVPGRTLKYYISGSGGFSYNAYKKATYVVYPNGSVAANRKFLFFNNFPKVTPGSEIFVPKRAEREKLSLGSLVGLSTALASIAAIIVTLLKN
;
A
#
# COMPACT_ATOMS: atom_id res chain seq x y z
N MET A 1 -52.41 13.09 55.82
CA MET A 1 -53.39 12.02 56.15
C MET A 1 -53.92 11.45 54.84
N ILE A 2 -54.07 10.15 54.60
CA ILE A 2 -53.84 8.92 55.36
C ILE A 2 -54.02 7.80 54.30
N PHE A 3 -53.09 6.84 54.28
CA PHE A 3 -53.22 5.50 53.70
C PHE A 3 -53.28 5.35 52.15
N LYS A 4 -52.09 5.22 51.55
CA LYS A 4 -51.70 3.98 50.84
C LYS A 4 -50.17 3.92 50.64
N ASN A 5 -49.45 4.07 51.75
CA ASN A 5 -48.06 3.65 51.95
C ASN A 5 -48.05 2.38 52.81
N LEU A 6 -48.39 1.21 52.25
CA LEU A 6 -48.26 -0.06 52.99
C LEU A 6 -48.01 -1.31 52.12
N LEU A 7 -47.65 -1.16 50.84
CA LEU A 7 -47.35 -2.33 49.99
C LEU A 7 -46.03 -2.27 49.21
N THR A 8 -45.39 -1.10 49.11
CA THR A 8 -44.14 -0.94 48.35
C THR A 8 -42.90 -0.79 49.24
N VAL A 9 -43.07 -0.70 50.56
CA VAL A 9 -41.96 -0.60 51.53
C VAL A 9 -41.64 -1.95 52.19
N PHE A 10 -42.47 -2.98 52.00
CA PHE A 10 -42.24 -4.33 52.55
C PHE A 10 -41.54 -5.30 51.58
N ALA A 11 -41.42 -4.94 50.30
CA ALA A 11 -40.65 -5.71 49.30
C ALA A 11 -39.19 -5.24 49.17
N LEU A 12 -38.79 -4.17 49.87
CA LEU A 12 -37.46 -3.59 49.80
C LEU A 12 -36.57 -3.87 51.03
N PHE A 13 -37.02 -4.74 51.96
CA PHE A 13 -36.28 -5.05 53.20
C PHE A 13 -36.22 -6.55 53.56
N SER A 14 -36.55 -7.46 52.62
CA SER A 14 -36.47 -8.92 52.81
C SER A 14 -35.56 -9.64 51.79
N PHE A 15 -34.58 -8.93 51.21
CA PHE A 15 -33.56 -9.55 50.34
C PHE A 15 -32.14 -9.12 50.71
N LEU A 16 -31.91 -8.83 52.00
CA LEU A 16 -30.60 -8.88 52.64
C LEU A 16 -30.62 -10.10 53.58
N CYS A 17 -29.56 -10.92 53.52
CA CYS A 17 -29.38 -12.22 54.19
C CYS A 17 -30.05 -13.41 53.51
N PHE A 18 -29.48 -13.89 52.40
CA PHE A 18 -29.17 -15.31 52.14
C PHE A 18 -28.54 -15.44 50.75
N ALA A 19 -27.22 -15.28 50.64
CA ALA A 19 -26.47 -15.72 49.47
C ALA A 19 -25.00 -15.92 49.85
N GLN A 20 -24.74 -16.95 50.66
CA GLN A 20 -23.46 -17.64 50.66
C GLN A 20 -23.60 -18.93 49.84
N THR A 21 -22.58 -19.16 49.00
CA THR A 21 -22.25 -20.41 48.31
C THR A 21 -23.19 -20.88 47.19
N ARG A 22 -22.75 -20.65 45.95
CA ARG A 22 -22.58 -21.68 44.91
C ARG A 22 -21.93 -21.04 43.67
N ALA A 23 -20.60 -21.09 43.64
CA ALA A 23 -19.87 -21.01 42.39
C ALA A 23 -20.13 -22.32 41.64
N ILE A 24 -20.89 -22.24 40.54
CA ILE A 24 -20.99 -23.33 39.56
C ILE A 24 -19.98 -22.99 38.46
N ALA A 25 -18.96 -23.83 38.37
CA ALA A 25 -17.99 -23.83 37.28
C ALA A 25 -18.70 -24.09 35.96
N GLN A 26 -18.67 -23.12 35.04
CA GLN A 26 -18.92 -23.38 33.62
C GLN A 26 -17.64 -24.00 33.05
N THR A 27 -17.65 -25.32 32.87
CA THR A 27 -16.69 -26.03 32.03
C THR A 27 -16.99 -25.70 30.57
N THR A 28 -16.19 -24.82 29.97
CA THR A 28 -16.16 -24.65 28.51
C THR A 28 -15.54 -25.90 27.89
N ASP A 29 -16.32 -26.63 27.09
CA ASP A 29 -15.87 -27.77 26.29
C ASP A 29 -15.12 -27.25 25.04
N TYR A 30 -13.85 -27.60 24.91
CA TYR A 30 -12.96 -27.14 23.83
C TYR A 30 -12.81 -28.17 22.71
N SER A 31 -13.60 -29.25 22.71
CA SER A 31 -13.50 -30.35 21.73
C SER A 31 -13.67 -29.96 20.26
N ASN A 32 -14.43 -28.91 19.97
CA ASN A 32 -14.72 -28.43 18.61
C ASN A 32 -14.06 -27.10 18.25
N VAL A 33 -13.18 -26.56 19.11
CA VAL A 33 -12.50 -25.28 18.87
C VAL A 33 -11.22 -25.51 18.06
N LYS A 34 -11.11 -24.82 16.92
CA LYS A 34 -9.86 -24.74 16.14
C LYS A 34 -9.06 -23.53 16.58
N ALA A 35 -7.75 -23.67 16.71
CA ALA A 35 -6.87 -22.59 17.14
C ALA A 35 -6.81 -21.44 16.12
N ASP A 36 -7.07 -21.71 14.84
CA ASP A 36 -7.07 -20.71 13.76
C ASP A 36 -8.33 -19.81 13.78
N ASP A 37 -9.45 -20.30 14.31
CA ASP A 37 -10.71 -19.55 14.39
C ASP A 37 -10.74 -18.57 15.57
N LEU A 38 -9.76 -18.65 16.48
CA LEU A 38 -9.62 -17.71 17.59
C LEU A 38 -8.95 -16.41 17.13
N THR A 39 -9.56 -15.28 17.49
CA THR A 39 -8.91 -13.97 17.31
C THR A 39 -7.83 -13.76 18.37
N ASP A 40 -6.81 -12.94 18.07
CA ASP A 40 -5.75 -12.61 19.04
C ASP A 40 -6.32 -12.01 20.34
N ALA A 41 -7.43 -11.28 20.25
CA ALA A 41 -8.15 -10.75 21.40
C ALA A 41 -8.73 -11.88 22.29
N GLN A 42 -9.28 -12.94 21.70
CA GLN A 42 -9.80 -14.09 22.44
C GLN A 42 -8.69 -14.92 23.08
N ILE A 43 -7.57 -15.14 22.39
CA ILE A 43 -6.41 -15.82 22.96
C ILE A 43 -5.83 -15.00 24.11
N LYS A 44 -5.77 -13.67 23.97
CA LYS A 44 -5.36 -12.77 25.06
C LYS A 44 -6.29 -12.86 26.28
N THR A 45 -7.60 -12.97 26.08
CA THR A 45 -8.54 -13.19 27.21
C THR A 45 -8.36 -14.55 27.87
N LEU A 46 -8.00 -15.59 27.12
CA LEU A 46 -7.67 -16.91 27.66
C LEU A 46 -6.40 -16.88 28.53
N ILE A 47 -5.34 -16.24 28.02
CA ILE A 47 -4.08 -16.03 28.76
C ILE A 47 -4.34 -15.21 30.02
N GLN A 48 -5.09 -14.11 29.93
CA GLN A 48 -5.43 -13.27 31.09
C GLN A 48 -6.24 -14.01 32.15
N ARG A 49 -7.15 -14.91 31.73
CA ARG A 49 -7.93 -15.74 32.65
C ARG A 49 -7.06 -16.80 33.33
N ALA A 50 -6.11 -17.37 32.61
CA ALA A 50 -5.14 -18.34 33.14
C ALA A 50 -4.17 -17.68 34.13
N ASP A 51 -3.63 -16.52 33.78
CA ASP A 51 -2.77 -15.69 34.64
C ASP A 51 -3.51 -15.26 35.92
N ALA A 52 -4.79 -14.87 35.81
CA ALA A 52 -5.62 -14.52 36.96
C ALA A 52 -5.89 -15.70 37.91
N LEU A 53 -5.80 -16.93 37.40
CA LEU A 53 -5.90 -18.17 38.18
C LEU A 53 -4.52 -18.71 38.60
N GLY A 54 -3.43 -18.03 38.24
CA GLY A 54 -2.06 -18.39 38.58
C GLY A 54 -1.50 -19.59 37.81
N TYR A 55 -2.11 -19.95 36.67
CA TYR A 55 -1.63 -21.06 35.84
C TYR A 55 -0.46 -20.64 34.96
N THR A 56 0.51 -21.55 34.78
CA THR A 56 1.57 -21.39 33.77
C THR A 56 1.03 -21.66 32.37
N ASP A 57 1.74 -21.20 31.34
CA ASP A 57 1.34 -21.43 29.94
C ASP A 57 1.24 -22.93 29.62
N ASP A 58 2.16 -23.75 30.15
CA ASP A 58 2.09 -25.21 30.03
C ASP A 58 0.84 -25.79 30.72
N GLN A 59 0.44 -25.24 31.86
CA GLN A 59 -0.79 -25.65 32.57
C GLN A 59 -2.06 -25.21 31.83
N LEU A 60 -2.04 -24.05 31.18
CA LEU A 60 -3.13 -23.58 30.31
C LEU A 60 -3.31 -24.54 29.12
N ILE A 61 -2.20 -24.94 28.49
CA ILE A 61 -2.21 -25.90 27.38
C ILE A 61 -2.69 -27.28 27.84
N GLN A 62 -2.25 -27.76 29.01
CA GLN A 62 -2.74 -29.00 29.61
C GLN A 62 -4.23 -28.96 29.95
N MET A 63 -4.75 -27.80 30.36
CA MET A 63 -6.17 -27.63 30.64
C MET A 63 -7.00 -27.63 29.36
N ALA A 64 -6.53 -26.99 28.29
CA ALA A 64 -7.17 -27.06 26.97
C ALA A 64 -7.19 -28.50 26.42
N GLN A 65 -6.12 -29.26 26.68
CA GLN A 65 -6.05 -30.70 26.36
C GLN A 65 -7.04 -31.53 27.19
N ALA A 66 -7.12 -31.28 28.50
CA ALA A 66 -8.06 -31.95 29.40
C ALA A 66 -9.53 -31.60 29.08
N GLN A 67 -9.78 -30.44 28.48
CA GLN A 67 -11.10 -29.99 28.03
C GLN A 67 -11.41 -30.38 26.57
N GLY A 68 -10.64 -31.30 25.98
CA GLY A 68 -11.00 -32.00 24.75
C GLY A 68 -10.38 -31.45 23.47
N MET A 69 -9.53 -30.41 23.52
CA MET A 69 -8.89 -29.87 22.32
C MET A 69 -7.99 -30.92 21.63
N LYS A 70 -8.12 -31.07 20.31
CA LYS A 70 -7.34 -32.05 19.54
C LYS A 70 -5.84 -31.72 19.60
N ALA A 71 -4.99 -32.74 19.64
CA ALA A 71 -3.53 -32.60 19.72
C ALA A 71 -2.93 -31.69 18.62
N SER A 72 -3.50 -31.71 17.41
CA SER A 72 -3.06 -30.85 16.30
C SER A 72 -3.39 -29.37 16.51
N GLU A 73 -4.46 -29.06 17.24
CA GLU A 73 -4.87 -27.68 17.55
C GLU A 73 -4.16 -27.15 18.78
N ILE A 74 -3.75 -28.03 19.70
CA ILE A 74 -2.93 -27.68 20.87
C ILE A 74 -1.58 -27.09 20.45
N GLU A 75 -0.92 -27.68 19.47
CA GLU A 75 0.39 -27.18 19.03
C GLU A 75 0.24 -25.77 18.41
N LYS A 76 -0.80 -25.55 17.61
CA LYS A 76 -1.13 -24.22 17.07
C LYS A 76 -1.45 -23.21 18.17
N LEU A 77 -2.22 -23.62 19.18
CA LEU A 77 -2.54 -22.78 20.32
C LEU A 77 -1.27 -22.41 21.10
N ARG A 78 -0.35 -23.36 21.33
CA ARG A 78 0.95 -23.11 21.96
C ARG A 78 1.74 -22.07 21.18
N THR A 79 1.88 -22.24 19.86
CA THR A 79 2.60 -21.27 19.02
C THR A 79 1.97 -19.88 19.08
N ARG A 80 0.63 -19.78 19.07
CA ARG A 80 -0.07 -18.48 19.17
C ARG A 80 0.03 -17.85 20.55
N VAL A 81 -0.01 -18.64 21.62
CA VAL A 81 0.19 -18.16 23.00
C VAL A 81 1.62 -17.64 23.16
N GLU A 82 2.62 -18.35 22.66
CA GLU A 82 4.03 -17.90 22.65
C GLU A 82 4.24 -16.64 21.79
N ALA A 83 3.60 -16.54 20.63
CA ALA A 83 3.65 -15.34 19.78
C ALA A 83 3.00 -14.12 20.45
N ILE A 84 1.87 -14.31 21.14
CA ILE A 84 1.19 -13.24 21.88
C ILE A 84 1.98 -12.88 23.14
N ARG A 85 2.56 -13.85 23.85
CA ARG A 85 3.49 -13.62 24.98
C ARG A 85 4.75 -12.92 24.52
N SER A 86 5.33 -13.25 23.37
CA SER A 86 6.51 -12.56 22.84
C SER A 86 6.21 -11.12 22.45
N GLN A 87 5.06 -10.85 21.81
CA GLN A 87 4.57 -9.49 21.56
C GLN A 87 4.17 -8.72 22.84
N SER A 88 3.67 -9.40 23.87
CA SER A 88 3.34 -8.77 25.17
C SER A 88 4.52 -8.71 26.15
N SER A 89 5.61 -9.43 25.88
CA SER A 89 6.87 -9.37 26.64
C SER A 89 7.74 -8.16 26.28
N THR A 90 7.30 -7.32 25.33
CA THR A 90 7.75 -5.92 25.23
C THR A 90 6.92 -4.95 26.10
N SER A 91 5.93 -5.45 26.84
CA SER A 91 5.06 -4.63 27.69
C SER A 91 4.34 -5.43 28.79
N SER A 92 5.09 -5.99 29.75
CA SER A 92 4.69 -6.15 31.18
C SER A 92 5.62 -7.11 31.91
N GLY A 93 6.43 -6.57 32.82
CA GLY A 93 7.30 -7.35 33.68
C GLY A 93 7.83 -6.56 34.86
N VAL A 94 6.96 -5.96 35.68
CA VAL A 94 7.24 -5.68 37.11
C VAL A 94 5.93 -5.73 37.91
N THR A 95 5.69 -6.82 38.64
CA THR A 95 5.43 -6.78 40.10
C THR A 95 5.52 -8.19 40.67
N GLY A 96 6.45 -8.39 41.62
CA GLY A 96 6.63 -9.67 42.31
C GLY A 96 8.11 -9.88 42.63
N GLY A 97 8.57 -9.29 43.73
CA GLY A 97 9.95 -9.40 44.18
C GLY A 97 10.38 -10.85 44.42
N LYS A 98 11.43 -11.27 43.72
CA LYS A 98 12.53 -12.02 44.31
C LYS A 98 13.81 -11.37 43.80
N ALA A 99 14.60 -10.86 44.74
CA ALA A 99 15.96 -10.44 44.48
C ALA A 99 16.70 -11.64 43.88
N VAL A 100 16.96 -11.60 42.57
CA VAL A 100 18.04 -12.36 41.98
C VAL A 100 19.29 -11.57 42.30
N THR A 101 19.98 -12.02 43.34
CA THR A 101 21.27 -11.53 43.77
C THR A 101 22.31 -11.86 42.69
N THR A 102 22.39 -11.06 41.64
CA THR A 102 23.55 -11.07 40.75
C THR A 102 24.64 -10.23 41.42
N GLN A 103 25.51 -10.88 42.19
CA GLN A 103 26.38 -10.26 43.19
C GLN A 103 27.41 -9.21 42.70
N ASN A 104 27.56 -8.90 41.41
CA ASN A 104 28.77 -8.23 40.91
C ASN A 104 28.56 -6.95 40.06
N GLY A 105 27.43 -6.22 40.18
CA GLY A 105 27.21 -4.96 39.45
C GLY A 105 26.91 -3.76 40.35
N ARG A 106 27.40 -2.56 40.00
CA ARG A 106 27.04 -1.32 40.73
C ARG A 106 25.56 -1.01 40.52
N THR A 107 24.84 -0.74 41.61
CA THR A 107 23.46 -0.25 41.55
C THR A 107 23.35 1.11 42.23
N TYR A 108 22.31 1.87 41.88
CA TYR A 108 22.00 3.18 42.44
C TYR A 108 20.49 3.27 42.69
N SER A 109 20.08 3.84 43.82
CA SER A 109 18.68 4.04 44.18
C SER A 109 18.17 5.36 43.59
N GLY A 110 17.79 5.32 42.32
CA GLY A 110 17.11 6.42 41.65
C GLY A 110 15.68 6.10 41.36
N ASP A 111 14.80 7.03 41.71
CA ASP A 111 13.45 7.06 41.17
C ASP A 111 13.57 6.96 39.66
N SER A 112 13.17 5.80 39.14
CA SER A 112 13.18 5.52 37.72
C SER A 112 12.10 6.41 37.15
N LEU A 113 12.48 7.61 36.72
CA LEU A 113 11.60 8.50 35.97
C LEU A 113 10.99 7.65 34.86
N LYS A 114 9.73 7.26 35.07
CA LYS A 114 8.89 6.62 34.09
C LYS A 114 8.77 7.60 32.94
N ASN A 115 9.66 7.49 31.96
CA ASN A 115 9.43 8.02 30.64
C ASN A 115 8.22 7.24 30.09
N SER A 116 7.03 7.78 30.34
CA SER A 116 5.83 7.45 29.57
C SER A 116 6.05 7.98 28.14
N ALA A 117 6.82 7.23 27.36
CA ALA A 117 6.73 7.21 25.92
C ALA A 117 5.95 5.96 25.54
N SER A 118 4.66 5.94 25.89
CA SER A 118 3.71 4.98 25.34
C SER A 118 2.55 5.75 24.71
N THR A 119 2.55 5.73 23.38
CA THR A 119 1.34 5.81 22.55
C THR A 119 0.63 7.16 22.54
N SER A 120 1.14 8.10 21.73
CA SER A 120 0.26 9.08 21.09
C SER A 120 -0.66 8.34 20.10
N LYS A 121 -1.77 7.81 20.61
CA LYS A 121 -2.99 7.76 19.81
C LYS A 121 -3.30 9.20 19.40
N ALA A 122 -3.57 9.38 18.12
CA ALA A 122 -3.98 10.62 17.49
C ALA A 122 -4.96 11.41 18.37
N ALA A 123 -4.42 12.37 19.13
CA ALA A 123 -5.16 13.50 19.62
C ALA A 123 -5.01 14.58 18.55
N VAL A 124 -6.14 15.13 18.12
CA VAL A 124 -6.23 16.24 17.17
C VAL A 124 -5.35 17.38 17.68
N ALA A 125 -4.15 17.53 17.11
CA ALA A 125 -3.19 18.56 17.46
C ALA A 125 -3.27 19.70 16.44
N SER A 126 -3.37 20.93 16.96
CA SER A 126 -3.40 22.18 16.20
C SER A 126 -2.22 22.31 15.23
N PRO A 127 -2.38 23.01 14.08
CA PRO A 127 -1.38 23.09 13.01
C PRO A 127 0.00 23.64 13.42
N VAL A 128 0.12 24.30 14.57
CA VAL A 128 1.38 24.86 15.10
C VAL A 128 2.33 23.78 15.66
N GLN A 129 1.81 22.69 16.22
CA GLN A 129 2.63 21.62 16.83
C GLN A 129 3.29 20.69 15.79
N ASN A 130 2.69 20.58 14.60
CA ASN A 130 3.25 19.80 13.50
C ASN A 130 4.48 20.48 12.87
N ALA A 131 4.53 21.81 12.87
CA ALA A 131 5.66 22.58 12.31
C ALA A 131 6.94 22.44 13.15
N ALA A 132 6.86 22.63 14.48
CA ALA A 132 8.02 22.53 15.39
C ALA A 132 8.63 21.10 15.41
N THR A 133 7.78 20.07 15.31
CA THR A 133 8.23 18.67 15.22
C THR A 133 8.95 18.37 13.90
N THR A 134 8.52 19.01 12.81
CA THR A 134 9.14 18.88 11.48
C THR A 134 10.50 19.60 11.40
N ILE A 135 10.64 20.78 12.02
CA ILE A 135 11.90 21.55 11.98
C ILE A 135 12.98 20.87 12.82
N ASN A 136 12.64 20.35 14.02
CA ASN A 136 13.61 19.61 14.83
C ASN A 136 14.18 18.37 14.11
N SER A 137 13.39 17.69 13.28
CA SER A 137 13.89 16.57 12.47
C SER A 137 14.89 16.99 11.38
N LYS A 138 14.89 18.27 10.97
CA LYS A 138 15.79 18.80 9.94
C LYS A 138 17.12 19.30 10.50
N ILE A 139 17.22 19.57 11.81
CA ILE A 139 18.46 20.03 12.43
C ILE A 139 19.43 18.86 12.57
N PHE A 140 20.66 19.02 12.08
CA PHE A 140 21.69 18.00 12.23
C PHE A 140 22.05 17.80 13.71
N GLY A 141 22.06 16.54 14.14
CA GLY A 141 22.33 16.13 15.53
C GLY A 141 21.11 16.07 16.45
N ALA A 142 19.97 16.67 16.10
CA ALA A 142 18.73 16.52 16.87
C ALA A 142 18.23 15.07 16.92
N GLU A 143 18.49 14.30 15.86
CA GLU A 143 18.14 12.87 15.76
C GLU A 143 18.77 11.99 16.84
N LEU A 144 19.90 12.43 17.42
CA LEU A 144 20.59 11.73 18.50
C LEU A 144 19.73 11.64 19.77
N PHE A 145 18.90 12.65 20.00
CA PHE A 145 18.10 12.81 21.21
C PHE A 145 16.60 12.63 20.96
N ALA A 146 16.17 12.65 19.70
CA ALA A 146 14.77 12.46 19.32
C ALA A 146 14.33 10.99 19.29
N ASN A 147 15.27 10.04 19.11
CA ASN A 147 14.95 8.62 18.98
C ASN A 147 14.84 7.93 20.35
N GLY A 148 13.67 7.36 20.64
CA GLY A 148 13.39 6.66 21.90
C GLY A 148 14.15 5.35 22.11
N ASP A 149 14.76 4.81 21.05
CA ASP A 149 15.47 3.53 21.07
C ASP A 149 16.96 3.64 21.46
N LEU A 150 17.55 4.84 21.33
CA LEU A 150 18.97 5.07 21.61
C LEU A 150 19.22 5.32 23.10
N LYS A 151 19.63 4.32 23.87
CA LYS A 151 19.87 4.49 25.31
C LYS A 151 21.30 4.93 25.61
N PHE A 152 21.50 6.20 25.94
CA PHE A 152 22.73 6.66 26.61
C PHE A 152 22.63 6.36 28.11
N GLU A 153 22.73 5.09 28.49
CA GLU A 153 22.81 4.71 29.91
C GLU A 153 24.28 4.75 30.39
N PRO A 154 24.56 5.25 31.62
CA PRO A 154 25.90 5.18 32.19
C PRO A 154 26.37 3.72 32.28
N ASN A 155 27.63 3.44 31.93
CA ASN A 155 28.16 2.09 32.03
C ASN A 155 28.44 1.70 33.49
N MET A 156 27.45 1.07 34.14
CA MET A 156 27.53 0.63 35.54
C MET A 156 28.51 -0.53 35.77
N ARG A 157 28.99 -1.18 34.70
CA ARG A 157 29.94 -2.29 34.73
C ARG A 157 31.39 -1.86 34.46
N MET A 158 31.65 -0.56 34.32
CA MET A 158 33.01 -0.06 34.09
C MET A 158 33.89 -0.25 35.33
N ALA A 159 35.18 -0.52 35.12
CA ALA A 159 36.17 -0.53 36.19
C ALA A 159 36.11 0.76 37.02
N THR A 160 36.42 0.67 38.32
CA THR A 160 36.36 1.81 39.25
C THR A 160 37.23 2.96 38.73
N PRO A 161 36.64 4.11 38.36
CA PRO A 161 37.44 5.22 37.85
C PRO A 161 38.34 5.75 38.97
N ARG A 162 39.66 5.78 38.77
CA ARG A 162 40.62 6.25 39.78
C ARG A 162 40.33 7.67 40.29
N GLY A 163 39.87 8.54 39.40
CA GLY A 163 39.45 9.91 39.70
C GLY A 163 37.99 10.06 40.14
N TYR A 164 37.27 8.98 40.48
CA TYR A 164 35.94 9.09 41.09
C TYR A 164 36.05 9.68 42.49
N ILE A 165 35.28 10.73 42.78
CA ILE A 165 35.26 11.41 44.08
C ILE A 165 34.19 10.73 44.93
N ILE A 166 34.63 10.07 46.00
CA ILE A 166 33.76 9.38 46.94
C ILE A 166 32.91 10.41 47.69
N GLY A 167 31.62 10.13 47.84
CA GLY A 167 30.75 10.92 48.71
C GLY A 167 29.77 10.09 49.51
N PRO A 168 28.88 10.75 50.26
CA PRO A 168 27.85 10.09 51.04
C PRO A 168 27.02 9.11 50.21
N ASP A 169 26.61 8.01 50.82
CA ASP A 169 25.83 6.92 50.21
C ASP A 169 26.54 6.05 49.17
N ASP A 170 27.78 6.37 48.80
CA ASP A 170 28.62 5.44 48.05
C ASP A 170 28.97 4.22 48.90
N GLU A 171 29.20 3.09 48.24
CA GLU A 171 29.70 1.87 48.86
C GLU A 171 31.12 1.59 48.39
N VAL A 172 32.03 1.41 49.34
CA VAL A 172 33.44 1.12 49.10
C VAL A 172 33.69 -0.34 49.43
N LEU A 173 34.17 -1.08 48.44
CA LEU A 173 34.60 -2.47 48.56
C LEU A 173 36.10 -2.48 48.80
N ILE A 174 36.55 -3.05 49.91
CA ILE A 174 37.97 -3.17 50.27
C ILE A 174 38.32 -4.64 50.28
N ASP A 175 39.24 -5.03 49.41
CA ASP A 175 39.78 -6.39 49.32
C ASP A 175 41.21 -6.39 49.84
N LEU A 176 41.45 -7.09 50.93
CA LEU A 176 42.78 -7.37 51.48
C LEU A 176 43.16 -8.80 51.08
N THR A 177 44.30 -8.98 50.42
CA THR A 177 44.79 -10.28 49.93
C THR A 177 46.25 -10.52 50.31
N GLY A 178 46.68 -11.79 50.37
CA GLY A 178 48.04 -12.21 50.72
C GLY A 178 48.10 -12.92 52.06
N ASN A 179 49.06 -12.58 52.92
CA ASN A 179 49.17 -13.17 54.27
C ASN A 179 47.91 -12.94 55.15
N ASN A 180 47.15 -11.90 54.83
CA ASN A 180 45.91 -11.55 55.49
C ASN A 180 44.82 -11.48 54.42
N GLU A 181 43.68 -12.11 54.68
CA GLU A 181 42.52 -12.10 53.78
C GLU A 181 41.31 -11.48 54.48
N ALA A 182 40.77 -10.41 53.92
CA ALA A 182 39.54 -9.78 54.41
C ALA A 182 38.83 -9.04 53.28
N ASN A 183 37.49 -9.13 53.26
CA ASN A 183 36.64 -8.36 52.35
C ASN A 183 35.70 -7.48 53.17
N TYR A 184 35.69 -6.19 52.88
CA TYR A 184 34.78 -5.23 53.52
C TYR A 184 33.91 -4.56 52.47
N ARG A 185 32.60 -4.56 52.72
CA ARG A 185 31.61 -3.78 51.97
C ARG A 185 31.08 -2.67 52.87
N LEU A 186 31.60 -1.45 52.70
CA LEU A 186 31.39 -0.35 53.63
C LEU A 186 30.64 0.79 52.97
N LYS A 187 29.48 1.15 53.52
CA LYS A 187 28.74 2.34 53.10
C LYS A 187 29.39 3.60 53.69
N VAL A 188 29.55 4.62 52.87
CA VAL A 188 30.06 5.93 53.26
C VAL A 188 28.95 6.68 53.99
N SER A 189 29.21 7.06 55.23
CA SER A 189 28.30 7.86 56.06
C SER A 189 28.09 9.28 55.49
N PRO A 190 27.03 9.99 55.90
CA PRO A 190 26.83 11.42 55.57
C PRO A 190 28.03 12.32 55.91
N ASP A 191 28.77 11.99 56.98
CA ASP A 191 29.98 12.70 57.39
C ASP A 191 31.21 12.35 56.52
N GLY A 192 31.05 11.47 55.52
CA GLY A 192 32.12 11.06 54.62
C GLY A 192 33.07 9.99 55.19
N ASN A 193 32.67 9.30 56.24
CA ASN A 193 33.51 8.28 56.89
C ASN A 193 33.06 6.85 56.53
N ILE A 194 34.00 5.92 56.45
CA ILE A 194 33.76 4.47 56.47
C ILE A 194 34.26 3.89 57.79
N SER A 195 33.56 2.90 58.32
CA SER A 195 33.94 2.21 59.55
C SER A 195 34.54 0.85 59.21
N VAL A 196 35.84 0.67 59.41
CA VAL A 196 36.54 -0.59 59.14
C VAL A 196 36.76 -1.33 60.46
N GLN A 197 36.41 -2.62 60.51
CA GLN A 197 36.62 -3.44 61.71
C GLN A 197 38.11 -3.43 62.11
N TYR A 198 38.40 -3.25 63.39
CA TYR A 198 39.76 -3.19 63.96
C TYR A 198 40.67 -2.03 63.49
N ALA A 199 40.20 -1.17 62.57
CA ALA A 199 40.93 0.00 62.09
C ALA A 199 40.20 1.34 62.36
N GLY A 200 38.94 1.28 62.77
CA GLY A 200 38.15 2.44 63.19
C GLY A 200 37.56 3.24 62.03
N LEU A 201 37.25 4.51 62.29
CA LEU A 201 36.67 5.44 61.32
C LEU A 201 37.75 6.00 60.40
N ILE A 202 37.52 5.91 59.09
CA ILE A 202 38.41 6.45 58.05
C ILE A 202 37.63 7.46 57.21
N ALA A 203 38.09 8.71 57.20
CA ALA A 203 37.51 9.74 56.35
C ALA A 203 37.90 9.54 54.88
N VAL A 204 36.91 9.23 54.04
CA VAL A 204 37.08 8.97 52.60
C VAL A 204 36.27 9.91 51.71
N GLY A 205 35.29 10.63 52.27
CA GLY A 205 34.48 11.61 51.56
C GLY A 205 35.32 12.75 51.00
N GLY A 206 35.04 13.12 49.76
CA GLY A 206 35.78 14.15 49.02
C GLY A 206 37.12 13.69 48.45
N LEU A 207 37.60 12.47 48.76
CA LEU A 207 38.82 11.91 48.18
C LEU A 207 38.52 11.19 46.86
N SER A 208 39.49 11.21 45.95
CA SER A 208 39.46 10.30 44.79
C SER A 208 39.65 8.85 45.25
N ILE A 209 39.21 7.87 44.44
CA ILE A 209 39.45 6.44 44.73
C ILE A 209 40.94 6.16 44.96
N GLU A 210 41.83 6.79 44.20
CA GLU A 210 43.28 6.65 44.38
C GLU A 210 43.79 7.23 45.72
N GLN A 211 43.32 8.42 46.09
CA GLN A 211 43.63 9.06 47.37
C GLN A 211 43.07 8.26 48.55
N ALA A 212 41.83 7.78 48.42
CA ALA A 212 41.17 6.94 49.40
C ALA A 212 41.90 5.61 49.57
N THR A 213 42.33 4.96 48.48
CA THR A 213 43.12 3.72 48.51
C THR A 213 44.41 3.93 49.31
N SER A 214 45.12 5.01 49.03
CA SER A 214 46.36 5.36 49.73
C SER A 214 46.11 5.57 51.23
N LYS A 215 45.06 6.34 51.58
CA LYS A 215 44.69 6.62 52.97
C LYS A 215 44.23 5.37 53.73
N ILE A 216 43.38 4.56 53.11
CA ILE A 216 42.90 3.28 53.65
C ILE A 216 44.10 2.35 53.91
N ARG A 217 45.02 2.22 52.95
CA ARG A 217 46.24 1.42 53.11
C ARG A 217 47.07 1.91 54.30
N THR A 218 47.27 3.22 54.46
CA THR A 218 48.02 3.79 55.57
C THR A 218 47.38 3.45 56.92
N VAL A 219 46.06 3.62 57.05
CA VAL A 219 45.34 3.33 58.31
C VAL A 219 45.35 1.83 58.60
N LEU A 220 45.03 1.00 57.61
CA LEU A 220 45.04 -0.47 57.74
C LEU A 220 46.41 -1.04 58.08
N SER A 221 47.51 -0.39 57.66
CA SER A 221 48.87 -0.85 57.97
C SER A 221 49.20 -0.85 59.47
N LYS A 222 48.42 -0.13 60.30
CA LYS A 222 48.56 -0.15 61.76
C LYS A 222 48.05 -1.45 62.37
N THR A 223 46.96 -1.98 61.82
CA THR A 223 46.31 -3.21 62.28
C THR A 223 46.86 -4.44 61.54
N TYR A 224 47.32 -4.27 60.30
CA TYR A 224 47.87 -5.33 59.45
C TYR A 224 49.31 -5.00 59.00
N PRO A 225 50.34 -5.37 59.79
CA PRO A 225 51.74 -5.04 59.50
C PRO A 225 52.26 -5.58 58.16
N ALA A 226 51.70 -6.69 57.67
CA ALA A 226 52.06 -7.32 56.39
C ALA A 226 51.86 -6.38 55.17
N LEU A 227 51.06 -5.32 55.30
CA LEU A 227 50.91 -4.28 54.26
C LEU A 227 52.15 -3.40 54.08
N ARG A 228 53.00 -3.30 55.11
CA ARG A 228 54.27 -2.53 55.07
C ARG A 228 55.39 -3.33 54.45
N THR A 229 55.40 -4.65 54.69
CA THR A 229 56.43 -5.57 54.20
C THR A 229 56.13 -6.11 52.79
N GLY A 230 54.93 -5.85 52.26
CA GLY A 230 54.50 -6.32 50.94
C GLY A 230 53.91 -7.74 50.93
N GLY A 231 53.79 -8.39 52.09
CA GLY A 231 53.14 -9.70 52.24
C GLY A 231 51.61 -9.64 52.11
N SER A 232 51.00 -8.46 52.15
CA SER A 232 49.57 -8.26 51.84
C SER A 232 49.35 -7.06 50.93
N GLN A 233 48.27 -7.07 50.16
CA GLN A 233 47.86 -6.01 49.24
C GLN A 233 46.42 -5.56 49.54
N VAL A 234 46.12 -4.28 49.30
CA VAL A 234 44.77 -3.71 49.43
C VAL A 234 44.32 -3.19 48.09
N ALA A 235 43.18 -3.68 47.61
CA ALA A 235 42.45 -3.11 46.50
C ALA A 235 41.18 -2.44 47.01
N VAL A 236 40.87 -1.26 46.47
CA VAL A 236 39.65 -0.51 46.82
C VAL A 236 38.85 -0.30 45.54
N ASN A 237 37.62 -0.79 45.55
CA ASN A 237 36.67 -0.71 44.46
C ASN A 237 35.39 0.00 44.88
N LEU A 238 34.66 0.53 43.90
CA LEU A 238 33.37 1.15 44.15
C LEU A 238 32.25 0.12 43.92
N GLY A 239 31.43 -0.10 44.95
CA GLY A 239 30.22 -0.92 44.91
C GLY A 239 29.03 -0.10 44.41
N ASN A 240 27.94 -0.06 45.17
CA ASN A 240 26.82 0.84 44.90
C ASN A 240 27.25 2.30 44.90
N ILE A 241 26.62 3.09 44.02
CA ILE A 241 26.96 4.50 43.83
C ILE A 241 25.79 5.41 44.17
N ARG A 242 26.11 6.62 44.61
CA ARG A 242 25.11 7.64 44.92
C ARG A 242 24.47 8.27 43.68
N SER A 243 23.30 8.88 43.91
CA SER A 243 22.72 9.88 43.02
C SER A 243 23.51 11.17 43.03
N ILE A 244 23.52 11.84 41.89
CA ILE A 244 23.78 13.27 41.78
C ILE A 244 22.53 13.98 41.25
N LYS A 245 22.29 15.21 41.70
CA LYS A 245 21.28 16.09 41.16
C LYS A 245 21.95 17.16 40.30
N VAL A 246 21.57 17.21 39.03
CA VAL A 246 22.07 18.19 38.06
C VAL A 246 20.94 19.05 37.56
N THR A 247 21.22 20.31 37.22
CA THR A 247 20.20 21.25 36.75
C THR A 247 20.45 21.58 35.28
N ILE A 248 19.43 21.43 34.44
CA ILE A 248 19.54 21.69 32.99
C ILE A 248 18.67 22.91 32.66
N VAL A 249 19.30 23.93 32.07
CA VAL A 249 18.71 25.24 31.75
C VAL A 249 19.03 25.66 30.31
N GLY A 250 18.34 26.70 29.85
CA GLY A 250 18.48 27.22 28.49
C GLY A 250 17.54 26.53 27.50
N ASN A 251 17.95 26.49 26.24
CA ASN A 251 17.14 26.06 25.09
C ASN A 251 17.21 24.54 24.90
N VAL A 252 16.72 23.78 25.87
CA VAL A 252 16.55 22.31 25.79
C VAL A 252 15.07 21.93 25.65
N VAL A 253 14.79 20.69 25.22
CA VAL A 253 13.39 20.23 25.06
C VAL A 253 12.66 20.17 26.42
N LYS A 254 13.33 19.67 27.48
CA LYS A 254 12.76 19.57 28.84
C LYS A 254 13.71 20.16 29.89
N PRO A 255 13.68 21.47 30.17
CA PRO A 255 14.51 22.06 31.22
C PRO A 255 14.05 21.61 32.62
N GLY A 256 14.97 21.55 33.59
CA GLY A 256 14.65 21.14 34.96
C GLY A 256 15.81 20.47 35.69
N SER A 257 15.54 20.02 36.93
CA SER A 257 16.50 19.24 37.72
C SER A 257 16.33 17.75 37.49
N TYR A 258 17.44 17.06 37.23
CA TYR A 258 17.48 15.63 36.95
C TYR A 258 18.32 14.91 38.00
N THR A 259 17.81 13.80 38.51
CA THR A 259 18.57 12.91 39.39
C THR A 259 19.18 11.79 38.55
N MET A 260 20.50 11.65 38.59
CA MET A 260 21.26 10.73 37.76
C MET A 260 22.27 9.94 38.58
N ALA A 261 22.81 8.85 38.03
CA ALA A 261 23.93 8.14 38.63
C ALA A 261 25.16 9.05 38.71
N SER A 262 25.98 8.94 39.75
CA SER A 262 27.24 9.70 39.89
C SER A 262 28.29 9.41 38.79
N LEU A 263 28.09 8.35 38.01
CA LEU A 263 28.88 8.02 36.81
C LEU A 263 28.32 8.64 35.51
N ALA A 264 27.21 9.37 35.56
CA ALA A 264 26.62 10.01 34.40
C ALA A 264 27.51 11.11 33.82
N THR A 265 27.50 11.23 32.50
CA THR A 265 28.15 12.27 31.71
C THR A 265 27.12 13.27 31.20
N ALA A 266 27.60 14.36 30.62
CA ALA A 266 26.75 15.38 30.04
C ALA A 266 25.85 14.85 28.91
N PHE A 267 26.32 13.89 28.10
CA PHE A 267 25.47 13.25 27.08
C PHE A 267 24.31 12.45 27.69
N ASN A 268 24.51 11.81 28.85
CA ASN A 268 23.41 11.14 29.55
C ASN A 268 22.35 12.16 29.97
N ALA A 269 22.77 13.31 30.49
CA ALA A 269 21.87 14.38 30.92
C ALA A 269 21.15 15.05 29.74
N LEU A 270 21.86 15.33 28.64
CA LEU A 270 21.26 15.84 27.41
C LEU A 270 20.24 14.87 26.83
N TYR A 271 20.54 13.58 26.84
CA TYR A 271 19.58 12.57 26.42
C TYR A 271 18.33 12.55 27.32
N ALA A 272 18.51 12.60 28.65
CA ALA A 272 17.41 12.63 29.60
C ALA A 272 16.47 13.83 29.40
N CYS A 273 17.01 15.00 28.98
CA CYS A 273 16.21 16.19 28.71
C CYS A 273 15.69 16.29 27.27
N GLY A 274 15.98 15.31 26.39
CA GLY A 274 15.61 15.34 24.98
C GLY A 274 16.51 16.20 24.09
N GLY A 275 17.66 16.63 24.59
CA GLY A 275 18.67 17.40 23.88
C GLY A 275 18.36 18.89 23.74
N PRO A 276 19.20 19.63 22.99
CA PRO A 276 18.89 20.99 22.57
C PRO A 276 17.56 21.06 21.80
N SER A 277 16.78 22.10 22.05
CA SER A 277 15.53 22.42 21.34
C SER A 277 15.79 23.04 19.96
N GLU A 278 14.73 23.45 19.26
CA GLU A 278 14.84 24.10 17.94
C GLU A 278 15.77 25.31 17.98
N ASN A 279 15.73 26.12 19.03
CA ASN A 279 16.59 27.29 19.16
C ASN A 279 17.91 27.02 19.91
N GLY A 280 18.12 25.79 20.41
CA GLY A 280 19.31 25.43 21.17
C GLY A 280 20.54 25.21 20.31
N SER A 281 21.70 25.59 20.83
CA SER A 281 22.98 25.26 20.21
C SER A 281 23.33 23.78 20.42
N PHE A 282 23.71 23.10 19.34
CA PHE A 282 24.28 21.76 19.38
C PHE A 282 25.80 21.78 19.53
N ARG A 283 26.42 22.96 19.40
CA ARG A 283 27.88 23.11 19.32
C ARG A 283 28.51 23.83 20.51
N ASN A 284 27.71 24.55 21.28
CA ASN A 284 28.16 25.36 22.42
C ASN A 284 27.38 25.02 23.70
N ILE A 285 27.35 23.74 24.09
CA ILE A 285 26.66 23.30 25.30
C ILE A 285 27.61 23.45 26.50
N GLN A 286 27.23 24.24 27.50
CA GLN A 286 28.12 24.61 28.61
C GLN A 286 27.83 23.79 29.86
N ILE A 287 28.87 23.24 30.47
CA ILE A 287 28.80 22.64 31.81
C ILE A 287 29.40 23.61 32.80
N ILE A 288 28.61 24.00 33.78
CA ILE A 288 28.95 24.98 34.80
C ILE A 288 29.03 24.27 36.14
N ARG A 289 30.17 24.42 36.82
CA ARG A 289 30.44 23.89 38.15
C ARG A 289 31.03 24.99 39.01
N ASN A 290 30.49 25.21 40.21
CA ASN A 290 30.91 26.29 41.11
C ASN A 290 30.96 27.67 40.39
N ASN A 291 29.92 27.98 39.61
CA ASN A 291 29.78 29.20 38.80
C ASN A 291 30.88 29.44 37.74
N LYS A 292 31.60 28.38 37.31
CA LYS A 292 32.59 28.46 36.23
C LYS A 292 32.27 27.43 35.15
N VAL A 293 32.44 27.80 33.88
CA VAL A 293 32.34 26.87 32.76
C VAL A 293 33.54 25.93 32.80
N VAL A 294 33.30 24.65 33.09
CA VAL A 294 34.34 23.62 33.22
C VAL A 294 34.53 22.80 31.95
N SER A 295 33.53 22.76 31.07
CA SER A 295 33.61 22.15 29.74
C SER A 295 32.58 22.76 28.80
N THR A 296 32.89 22.80 27.51
CA THR A 296 31.97 23.16 26.43
C THR A 296 31.90 22.01 25.45
N ILE A 297 30.71 21.48 25.24
CA ILE A 297 30.45 20.31 24.39
C ILE A 297 29.99 20.76 23.02
N ASP A 298 30.65 20.19 22.01
CA ASP A 298 30.23 20.23 20.62
C ASP A 298 29.75 18.83 20.20
N VAL A 299 28.46 18.70 19.90
CA VAL A 299 27.86 17.43 19.45
C VAL A 299 28.41 17.01 18.08
N TYR A 300 28.87 17.96 17.25
CA TYR A 300 29.41 17.67 15.92
C TYR A 300 30.72 16.89 16.00
N ASP A 301 31.58 17.18 16.98
CA ASP A 301 32.82 16.43 17.20
C ASP A 301 32.54 14.95 17.48
N PHE A 302 31.44 14.65 18.17
CA PHE A 302 31.00 13.28 18.38
C PHE A 302 30.40 12.66 17.11
N LEU A 303 29.48 13.34 16.43
CA LEU A 303 28.76 12.79 15.27
C LEU A 303 29.63 12.60 14.03
N LEU A 304 30.63 13.46 13.84
CA LEU A 304 31.47 13.46 12.65
C LEU A 304 32.81 12.76 12.88
N LYS A 305 33.39 12.88 14.08
CA LYS A 305 34.74 12.38 14.39
C LYS A 305 34.77 11.31 15.49
N GLY A 306 33.65 11.03 16.14
CA GLY A 306 33.58 10.10 17.28
C GLY A 306 34.31 10.60 18.53
N VAL A 307 34.67 11.88 18.61
CA VAL A 307 35.46 12.43 19.71
C VAL A 307 34.56 12.76 20.91
N GLN A 308 34.94 12.27 22.10
CA GLN A 308 34.20 12.49 23.35
C GLN A 308 35.02 13.16 24.46
N SER A 309 36.18 13.74 24.14
CA SER A 309 37.12 14.29 25.14
C SER A 309 36.51 15.38 26.04
N LYS A 310 35.48 16.09 25.55
CA LYS A 310 34.75 17.13 26.30
C LYS A 310 33.48 16.63 27.01
N ASN A 311 33.07 15.37 26.78
CA ASN A 311 31.96 14.73 27.47
C ASN A 311 32.39 14.26 28.87
N ILE A 312 32.56 15.22 29.76
CA ILE A 312 33.02 14.97 31.12
C ILE A 312 31.93 14.34 32.00
N ARG A 313 32.36 13.65 33.05
CA ARG A 313 31.47 13.16 34.11
C ARG A 313 30.91 14.33 34.92
N LEU A 314 29.61 14.27 35.18
CA LEU A 314 28.90 15.26 35.98
C LEU A 314 29.15 15.05 37.48
N GLN A 315 29.02 16.14 38.23
CA GLN A 315 29.07 16.16 39.69
C GLN A 315 27.74 16.70 40.23
N ASP A 316 27.51 16.49 41.53
CA ASP A 316 26.35 17.06 42.19
C ASP A 316 26.36 18.60 42.07
N GLN A 317 25.18 19.19 41.87
CA GLN A 317 24.99 20.62 41.63
C GLN A 317 25.57 21.18 40.31
N ASP A 318 26.04 20.32 39.40
CA ASP A 318 26.41 20.80 38.06
C ASP A 318 25.19 21.39 37.33
N VAL A 319 25.43 22.49 36.61
CA VAL A 319 24.44 23.15 35.76
C VAL A 319 24.83 22.97 34.30
N ILE A 320 23.94 22.40 33.49
CA ILE A 320 24.10 22.31 32.04
C ILE A 320 23.27 23.42 31.41
N ASN A 321 23.94 24.36 30.74
CA ASN A 321 23.31 25.48 30.06
C ASN A 321 23.42 25.32 28.55
N VAL A 322 22.29 25.33 27.85
CA VAL A 322 22.23 25.30 26.39
C VAL A 322 21.84 26.68 25.86
N PRO A 323 22.79 27.48 25.35
CA PRO A 323 22.50 28.79 24.78
C PRO A 323 21.74 28.67 23.45
N VAL A 324 21.30 29.82 22.92
CA VAL A 324 20.76 29.87 21.55
C VAL A 324 21.86 29.62 20.52
N TYR A 325 21.51 29.03 19.37
CA TYR A 325 22.44 28.94 18.24
C TYR A 325 22.79 30.34 17.72
N GLN A 326 24.00 30.50 17.16
CA GLN A 326 24.43 31.77 16.57
C GLN A 326 24.13 31.83 15.07
N THR A 327 24.67 30.86 14.32
CA THR A 327 24.56 30.79 12.86
C THR A 327 24.06 29.42 12.45
N ARG A 328 23.00 29.38 11.66
CA ARG A 328 22.53 28.17 10.99
C ARG A 328 22.32 28.40 9.51
N VAL A 329 22.65 27.38 8.75
CA VAL A 329 22.45 27.35 7.29
C VAL A 329 21.75 26.07 6.90
N GLU A 330 21.01 26.11 5.81
CA GLU A 330 20.31 24.95 5.27
C GLU A 330 21.03 24.45 4.02
N MET A 331 21.28 23.15 3.91
CA MET A 331 21.81 22.53 2.70
C MET A 331 20.80 21.55 2.13
N THR A 332 20.44 21.75 0.87
CA THR A 332 19.37 21.03 0.17
C THR A 332 19.83 20.55 -1.21
N GLY A 333 19.08 19.61 -1.79
CA GLY A 333 19.36 19.05 -3.11
C GLY A 333 20.34 17.87 -3.04
N GLU A 334 21.24 17.80 -4.01
CA GLU A 334 22.13 16.66 -4.29
C GLU A 334 23.32 16.53 -3.31
N VAL A 335 23.01 16.31 -2.03
CA VAL A 335 23.97 16.02 -0.96
C VAL A 335 23.55 14.78 -0.18
N LYS A 336 24.49 14.12 0.50
CA LYS A 336 24.17 12.87 1.21
C LYS A 336 23.26 13.07 2.42
N ARG A 337 23.35 14.21 3.09
CA ARG A 337 22.57 14.56 4.28
C ARG A 337 21.98 15.97 4.14
N PRO A 338 20.84 16.13 3.46
CA PRO A 338 20.18 17.44 3.33
C PRO A 338 19.53 17.83 4.67
N LYS A 339 20.10 18.82 5.36
CA LYS A 339 19.72 19.24 6.72
C LYS A 339 20.07 20.71 6.98
N ILE A 340 19.63 21.20 8.14
CA ILE A 340 20.05 22.48 8.73
C ILE A 340 21.28 22.22 9.62
N PHE A 341 22.34 22.98 9.38
CA PHE A 341 23.61 22.86 10.10
C PHE A 341 23.92 24.13 10.89
N GLU A 342 24.35 23.99 12.13
CA GLU A 342 24.98 25.05 12.92
C GLU A 342 26.46 25.20 12.55
N VAL A 343 26.86 26.43 12.27
CA VAL A 343 28.18 26.78 11.73
C VAL A 343 28.88 27.74 12.66
N LEU A 344 30.15 27.50 12.96
CA LEU A 344 30.99 28.41 13.72
C LEU A 344 31.52 29.52 12.81
N ASN A 345 31.82 30.69 13.37
CA ASN A 345 32.38 31.82 12.62
C ASN A 345 33.75 31.53 11.97
N THR A 346 34.44 30.47 12.39
CA THR A 346 35.70 30.01 11.82
C THR A 346 35.53 28.98 10.68
N GLU A 347 34.31 28.54 10.41
CA GLU A 347 34.02 27.49 9.43
C GLU A 347 33.53 28.08 8.10
N SER A 348 33.82 27.34 7.04
CA SER A 348 33.55 27.70 5.63
C SER A 348 32.40 26.89 5.04
N LEU A 349 31.99 27.22 3.81
CA LEU A 349 31.03 26.39 3.07
C LEU A 349 31.54 24.95 2.84
N GLU A 350 32.85 24.75 2.67
CA GLU A 350 33.47 23.42 2.58
C GLU A 350 33.15 22.57 3.83
N ASP A 351 33.20 23.18 5.03
CA ASP A 351 32.87 22.49 6.27
C ASP A 351 31.38 22.10 6.33
N VAL A 352 30.49 22.97 5.84
CA VAL A 352 29.06 22.65 5.73
C VAL A 352 28.82 21.50 4.76
N ILE A 353 29.52 21.47 3.62
CA ILE A 353 29.47 20.34 2.66
C ILE A 353 29.94 19.06 3.34
N TYR A 354 31.01 19.13 4.15
CA TYR A 354 31.49 18.00 4.96
C TYR A 354 30.43 17.54 5.98
N PHE A 355 29.75 18.48 6.66
CA PHE A 355 28.65 18.15 7.58
C PHE A 355 27.49 17.47 6.84
N ALA A 356 27.20 17.88 5.60
CA ALA A 356 26.23 17.22 4.73
C ALA A 356 26.71 15.85 4.19
N GLY A 357 27.93 15.41 4.51
CA GLY A 357 28.50 14.14 4.06
C GLY A 357 29.08 14.17 2.64
N GLY A 358 29.24 15.38 2.08
CA GLY A 358 29.63 15.61 0.70
C GLY A 358 28.46 15.56 -0.29
N PHE A 359 28.80 15.75 -1.56
CA PHE A 359 27.88 15.68 -2.69
C PHE A 359 27.34 14.26 -2.93
N SER A 360 26.13 14.17 -3.51
CA SER A 360 25.63 12.92 -4.10
C SER A 360 26.35 12.63 -5.43
N ASN A 361 26.12 11.45 -6.00
CA ASN A 361 26.70 11.07 -7.31
C ASN A 361 26.06 11.83 -8.48
N GLU A 362 24.92 12.48 -8.26
CA GLU A 362 24.18 13.21 -9.27
C GLU A 362 24.36 14.73 -9.11
N ALA A 363 25.20 15.18 -8.19
CA ALA A 363 25.37 16.59 -7.88
C ALA A 363 26.11 17.36 -8.98
N TYR A 364 25.62 18.55 -9.28
CA TYR A 364 26.38 19.54 -10.01
C TYR A 364 27.33 20.28 -9.07
N THR A 365 28.61 19.89 -9.07
CA THR A 365 29.60 20.34 -8.08
C THR A 365 30.33 21.62 -8.45
N ALA A 366 30.24 22.08 -9.71
CA ALA A 366 30.98 23.25 -10.19
C ALA A 366 30.53 24.57 -9.55
N ARG A 367 29.26 24.65 -9.13
CA ARG A 367 28.72 25.79 -8.39
C ARG A 367 27.60 25.36 -7.46
N ILE A 368 27.44 26.08 -6.36
CA ILE A 368 26.29 25.96 -5.47
C ILE A 368 25.50 27.25 -5.51
N LYS A 369 24.17 27.14 -5.65
CA LYS A 369 23.26 28.28 -5.56
C LYS A 369 22.99 28.59 -4.10
N VAL A 370 23.02 29.87 -3.74
CA VAL A 370 22.75 30.35 -2.38
C VAL A 370 21.58 31.30 -2.40
N LEU A 371 20.59 31.01 -1.57
CA LEU A 371 19.48 31.90 -1.27
C LEU A 371 19.77 32.59 0.07
N GLN A 372 20.01 33.89 0.01
CA GLN A 372 20.34 34.71 1.18
C GLN A 372 19.17 35.64 1.52
N LYS A 373 19.09 36.04 2.79
CA LYS A 373 18.16 37.08 3.24
C LYS A 373 18.99 38.31 3.64
N THR A 374 18.82 39.40 2.91
CA THR A 374 19.36 40.70 3.32
C THR A 374 18.41 41.36 4.32
N ASN A 375 18.78 42.51 4.87
CA ASN A 375 17.92 43.29 5.77
C ASN A 375 16.61 43.78 5.10
N ARG A 376 16.51 43.73 3.76
CA ARG A 376 15.34 44.24 3.00
C ARG A 376 14.74 43.20 2.06
N GLU A 377 15.57 42.43 1.37
CA GLU A 377 15.17 41.58 0.24
C GLU A 377 15.83 40.20 0.28
N ARG A 378 15.27 39.24 -0.45
CA ARG A 378 15.95 37.96 -0.73
C ARG A 378 16.94 38.16 -1.87
N LYS A 379 18.15 37.63 -1.72
CA LYS A 379 19.23 37.68 -2.72
C LYS A 379 19.58 36.26 -3.16
N ILE A 380 19.80 36.07 -4.46
CA ILE A 380 20.32 34.83 -5.02
C ILE A 380 21.74 35.09 -5.49
N SER A 381 22.67 34.21 -5.15
CA SER A 381 24.06 34.25 -5.61
C SER A 381 24.56 32.83 -5.91
N ASP A 382 25.47 32.70 -6.86
CA ASP A 382 26.14 31.43 -7.15
C ASP A 382 27.58 31.47 -6.60
N ILE A 383 27.99 30.40 -5.93
CA ILE A 383 29.36 30.22 -5.43
C ILE A 383 30.03 29.16 -6.29
N SER A 384 31.14 29.52 -6.96
CA SER A 384 32.00 28.58 -7.70
C SER A 384 32.73 27.64 -6.75
N ALA A 385 33.04 26.42 -7.20
CA ALA A 385 33.79 25.41 -6.43
C ALA A 385 35.11 25.93 -5.83
N ASP A 386 35.81 26.81 -6.55
CA ASP A 386 37.07 27.40 -6.08
C ASP A 386 36.91 28.24 -4.80
N ASN A 387 35.71 28.74 -4.53
CA ASN A 387 35.40 29.61 -3.40
C ASN A 387 34.77 28.86 -2.21
N PHE A 388 34.56 27.54 -2.27
CA PHE A 388 33.92 26.80 -1.17
C PHE A 388 34.73 26.90 0.14
N LYS A 389 36.06 26.92 0.06
CA LYS A 389 36.96 27.02 1.22
C LYS A 389 37.04 28.41 1.83
N THR A 390 36.82 29.45 1.02
CA THR A 390 36.98 30.85 1.44
C THR A 390 35.66 31.52 1.80
N TYR A 391 34.54 30.96 1.35
CA TYR A 391 33.22 31.51 1.64
C TYR A 391 32.81 31.26 3.09
N SER A 392 32.54 32.33 3.83
CA SER A 392 32.03 32.28 5.21
C SER A 392 30.49 32.27 5.20
N PRO A 393 29.83 31.21 5.71
CA PRO A 393 28.37 31.10 5.73
C PRO A 393 27.69 32.17 6.57
N LEU A 394 26.62 32.79 6.05
CA LEU A 394 25.82 33.76 6.78
C LEU A 394 24.58 33.10 7.39
N ASN A 395 24.15 33.61 8.55
CA ASN A 395 22.98 33.06 9.24
C ASN A 395 21.72 33.15 8.36
N GLY A 396 21.06 32.01 8.16
CA GLY A 396 19.87 31.88 7.35
C GLY A 396 20.13 31.65 5.85
N ASP A 397 21.38 31.48 5.42
CA ASP A 397 21.70 31.07 4.05
C ASP A 397 21.12 29.68 3.75
N THR A 398 20.58 29.51 2.54
CA THR A 398 20.14 28.22 2.01
C THR A 398 20.97 27.86 0.78
N TYR A 399 21.77 26.81 0.91
CA TYR A 399 22.55 26.22 -0.17
C TYR A 399 21.71 25.19 -0.92
N VAL A 400 21.59 25.37 -2.23
CA VAL A 400 20.88 24.47 -3.13
C VAL A 400 21.90 23.84 -4.06
N VAL A 401 22.12 22.55 -3.89
CA VAL A 401 22.97 21.74 -4.78
C VAL A 401 22.08 21.13 -5.86
N GLU A 402 22.22 21.62 -7.08
CA GLU A 402 21.43 21.16 -8.22
C GLU A 402 21.93 19.81 -8.74
N LYS A 403 21.08 19.11 -9.49
CA LYS A 403 21.45 17.89 -10.20
C LYS A 403 22.28 18.22 -11.45
N ILE A 404 23.29 17.40 -11.74
CA ILE A 404 24.05 17.48 -12.99
C ILE A 404 23.11 17.21 -14.17
N LEU A 405 23.25 17.99 -15.24
CA LEU A 405 22.43 17.82 -16.43
C LEU A 405 22.71 16.46 -17.06
N GLU A 406 21.66 15.78 -17.55
CA GLU A 406 21.76 14.56 -18.36
C GLU A 406 22.26 14.87 -19.78
N ARG A 407 23.40 15.56 -19.87
CA ARG A 407 24.01 16.02 -21.10
C ARG A 407 25.41 15.43 -21.22
N PHE A 408 25.64 14.71 -22.29
CA PHE A 408 26.94 14.10 -22.56
C PHE A 408 27.84 15.13 -23.23
N ALA A 409 29.11 15.22 -22.81
CA ALA A 409 30.04 16.21 -23.35
C ALA A 409 30.49 15.86 -24.79
N ASN A 410 30.57 14.57 -25.08
CA ASN A 410 31.23 13.98 -26.25
C ASN A 410 30.46 12.73 -26.73
N ARG A 411 29.17 12.89 -27.06
CA ARG A 411 28.33 11.78 -27.55
C ARG A 411 27.95 11.96 -29.01
N VAL A 412 27.97 10.86 -29.76
CA VAL A 412 27.28 10.66 -31.04
C VAL A 412 26.46 9.38 -30.97
N GLU A 413 25.44 9.26 -31.80
CA GLU A 413 24.57 8.08 -31.86
C GLU A 413 24.55 7.52 -33.28
N ILE A 414 24.55 6.19 -33.41
CA ILE A 414 24.32 5.50 -34.67
C ILE A 414 23.21 4.46 -34.50
N SER A 415 22.30 4.42 -35.47
CA SER A 415 21.11 3.56 -35.43
C SER A 415 20.76 2.98 -36.79
N GLY A 416 20.03 1.86 -36.79
CA GLY A 416 19.57 1.15 -37.98
C GLY A 416 20.42 -0.07 -38.34
N ALA A 417 20.68 -0.29 -39.63
CA ALA A 417 21.34 -1.46 -40.21
C ALA A 417 22.87 -1.47 -40.01
N VAL A 418 23.29 -1.36 -38.75
CA VAL A 418 24.68 -1.51 -38.26
C VAL A 418 24.74 -2.65 -37.26
N PHE A 419 25.90 -3.31 -37.10
CA PHE A 419 26.01 -4.46 -36.20
C PHE A 419 25.81 -4.06 -34.72
N ARG A 420 26.32 -2.90 -34.31
CA ARG A 420 26.16 -2.36 -32.96
C ARG A 420 25.54 -0.96 -33.00
N PRO A 421 24.21 -0.84 -33.07
CA PRO A 421 23.56 0.46 -32.89
C PRO A 421 23.70 0.92 -31.43
N GLY A 422 23.90 2.21 -31.21
CA GLY A 422 24.05 2.76 -29.87
C GLY A 422 24.73 4.13 -29.81
N GLN A 423 25.10 4.51 -28.58
CA GLN A 423 25.80 5.75 -28.28
C GLN A 423 27.30 5.50 -28.21
N TYR A 424 28.07 6.40 -28.81
CA TYR A 424 29.52 6.30 -28.91
C TYR A 424 30.19 7.60 -28.48
N GLU A 425 31.44 7.47 -28.04
CA GLU A 425 32.28 8.60 -27.72
C GLU A 425 32.70 9.38 -28.97
N LEU A 426 32.46 10.68 -28.97
CA LEU A 426 32.97 11.65 -29.94
C LEU A 426 34.40 12.06 -29.57
N GLU A 427 35.37 11.32 -30.09
CA GLU A 427 36.78 11.72 -30.05
C GLU A 427 37.05 12.90 -31.01
N LYS A 428 38.11 13.65 -30.75
CA LYS A 428 38.52 14.78 -31.60
C LYS A 428 38.85 14.27 -33.01
N GLY A 429 38.04 14.66 -33.99
CA GLY A 429 38.20 14.24 -35.39
C GLY A 429 37.49 12.94 -35.77
N LEU A 430 36.60 12.41 -34.92
CA LEU A 430 35.76 11.27 -35.28
C LEU A 430 34.89 11.61 -36.50
N THR A 431 34.94 10.74 -37.50
CA THR A 431 34.17 10.87 -38.74
C THR A 431 33.05 9.84 -38.82
N LEU A 432 32.15 10.01 -39.78
CA LEU A 432 31.05 9.09 -40.05
C LEU A 432 31.55 7.67 -40.35
N LYS A 433 32.56 7.50 -41.21
CA LYS A 433 33.17 6.18 -41.46
C LYS A 433 33.77 5.60 -40.18
N GLY A 434 34.44 6.43 -39.38
CA GLY A 434 34.99 6.02 -38.08
C GLY A 434 33.91 5.52 -37.12
N LEU A 435 32.76 6.19 -37.07
CA LEU A 435 31.62 5.75 -36.25
C LEU A 435 31.03 4.43 -36.75
N ILE A 436 30.86 4.25 -38.07
CA ILE A 436 30.38 2.98 -38.64
C ILE A 436 31.35 1.83 -38.32
N SER A 437 32.66 2.07 -38.39
CA SER A 437 33.67 1.07 -37.99
C SER A 437 33.59 0.75 -36.49
N LYS A 438 33.38 1.75 -35.62
CA LYS A 438 33.14 1.54 -34.18
C LYS A 438 31.85 0.76 -33.89
N ALA A 439 30.89 0.80 -34.82
CA ALA A 439 29.65 0.03 -34.78
C ALA A 439 29.79 -1.39 -35.36
N ASP A 440 31.02 -1.89 -35.55
CA ASP A 440 31.37 -3.16 -36.20
C ASP A 440 30.93 -3.26 -37.67
N GLY A 441 30.62 -2.13 -38.33
CA GLY A 441 30.24 -2.08 -39.73
C GLY A 441 28.72 -2.14 -39.98
N LEU A 442 28.37 -2.26 -41.27
CA LEU A 442 26.99 -2.33 -41.75
C LEU A 442 26.50 -3.77 -41.83
N LYS A 443 25.21 -3.98 -41.58
CA LYS A 443 24.56 -5.28 -41.85
C LYS A 443 24.36 -5.49 -43.35
N GLU A 444 24.13 -6.74 -43.74
CA GLU A 444 23.90 -7.15 -45.13
C GLU A 444 22.64 -6.54 -45.75
N ASP A 445 21.66 -6.21 -44.92
CA ASP A 445 20.40 -5.58 -45.31
C ASP A 445 20.45 -4.05 -45.30
N ALA A 446 21.62 -3.43 -45.07
CA ALA A 446 21.74 -1.98 -45.01
C ALA A 446 21.40 -1.32 -46.36
N PHE A 447 20.62 -0.24 -46.29
CA PHE A 447 20.29 0.56 -47.47
C PHE A 447 21.46 1.46 -47.86
N LEU A 448 22.27 0.99 -48.82
CA LEU A 448 23.54 1.62 -49.15
C LEU A 448 23.42 2.98 -49.88
N ASN A 449 22.29 3.24 -50.55
CA ASN A 449 22.15 4.44 -51.39
C ASN A 449 21.99 5.74 -50.59
N ARG A 450 21.52 5.67 -49.34
CA ARG A 450 21.27 6.87 -48.53
C ARG A 450 21.22 6.60 -47.03
N GLY A 451 21.98 7.39 -46.27
CA GLY A 451 21.87 7.54 -44.83
C GLY A 451 21.60 8.99 -44.44
N TYR A 452 21.25 9.20 -43.17
CA TYR A 452 20.95 10.53 -42.63
C TYR A 452 21.74 10.81 -41.35
N ILE A 453 22.21 12.05 -41.21
CA ILE A 453 22.72 12.58 -39.94
C ILE A 453 21.75 13.68 -39.50
N SER A 454 21.09 13.46 -38.36
CA SER A 454 20.35 14.51 -37.66
C SER A 454 21.33 15.26 -36.77
N ARG A 455 21.57 16.53 -37.10
CA ARG A 455 22.55 17.40 -36.44
C ARG A 455 21.87 18.57 -35.76
N LEU A 456 22.32 18.91 -34.57
CA LEU A 456 21.83 20.07 -33.83
C LEU A 456 22.64 21.33 -34.21
N ASN A 457 21.96 22.36 -34.70
CA ASN A 457 22.56 23.65 -35.03
C ASN A 457 22.82 24.48 -33.77
N ALA A 458 23.58 25.58 -33.91
CA ALA A 458 23.93 26.46 -32.79
C ALA A 458 22.71 27.09 -32.08
N ASP A 459 21.58 27.22 -32.77
CA ASP A 459 20.30 27.71 -32.25
C ASP A 459 19.39 26.58 -31.69
N ASN A 460 19.91 25.36 -31.60
CA ASN A 460 19.20 24.13 -31.25
C ASN A 460 18.12 23.68 -32.27
N THR A 461 18.11 24.21 -33.49
CA THR A 461 17.29 23.62 -34.57
C THR A 461 17.94 22.34 -35.10
N GLN A 462 17.11 21.41 -35.61
CA GLN A 462 17.61 20.17 -36.21
C GLN A 462 17.84 20.38 -37.71
N SER A 463 19.04 20.03 -38.19
CA SER A 463 19.35 19.89 -39.61
C SER A 463 19.50 18.41 -39.96
N LEU A 464 19.04 18.03 -41.15
CA LEU A 464 19.13 16.66 -41.66
C LEU A 464 20.10 16.64 -42.85
N LEU A 465 21.26 16.03 -42.66
CA LEU A 465 22.28 15.86 -43.69
C LEU A 465 22.12 14.47 -44.31
N SER A 466 21.77 14.39 -45.59
CA SER A 466 21.77 13.12 -46.32
C SER A 466 23.15 12.82 -46.89
N PHE A 467 23.58 11.55 -46.82
CA PHE A 467 24.84 11.08 -47.42
C PHE A 467 24.63 9.73 -48.13
N ASP A 468 25.53 9.38 -49.04
CA ASP A 468 25.54 8.07 -49.70
C ASP A 468 26.40 7.09 -48.87
N VAL A 469 25.79 6.05 -48.32
CA VAL A 469 26.46 5.14 -47.39
C VAL A 469 27.55 4.34 -48.10
N GLN A 470 27.27 3.88 -49.33
CA GLN A 470 28.22 3.11 -50.12
C GLN A 470 29.50 3.89 -50.38
N LYS A 471 29.35 5.16 -50.78
CA LYS A 471 30.47 6.01 -51.16
C LYS A 471 31.32 6.45 -49.97
N VAL A 472 30.72 6.65 -48.79
CA VAL A 472 31.44 6.95 -47.55
C VAL A 472 32.27 5.73 -47.10
N ILE A 473 31.69 4.53 -47.16
CA ILE A 473 32.41 3.30 -46.79
C ILE A 473 33.54 2.98 -47.77
N SER A 474 33.30 3.08 -49.08
CA SER A 474 34.30 2.85 -50.11
C SER A 474 35.40 3.92 -50.15
N GLY A 475 35.19 5.07 -49.52
CA GLY A 475 36.13 6.19 -49.49
C GLY A 475 36.16 7.02 -50.78
N THR A 476 35.12 6.92 -51.62
CA THR A 476 34.99 7.70 -52.85
C THR A 476 34.43 9.10 -52.63
N GLU A 477 33.78 9.36 -51.50
CA GLU A 477 33.35 10.69 -51.06
C GLU A 477 34.14 11.13 -49.81
N THR A 478 34.27 12.45 -49.61
CA THR A 478 34.92 13.01 -48.42
C THR A 478 34.13 12.63 -47.17
N ASP A 479 34.83 12.07 -46.18
CA ASP A 479 34.22 11.62 -44.93
C ASP A 479 33.73 12.80 -44.09
N ILE A 480 32.58 12.60 -43.44
CA ILE A 480 31.88 13.69 -42.74
C ILE A 480 32.37 13.73 -41.29
N PRO A 481 32.94 14.84 -40.81
CA PRO A 481 33.27 14.99 -39.40
C PRO A 481 31.99 15.08 -38.57
N LEU A 482 31.91 14.30 -37.50
CA LEU A 482 30.77 14.29 -36.61
C LEU A 482 30.90 15.38 -35.53
N LEU A 483 29.76 15.94 -35.16
CA LEU A 483 29.63 16.90 -34.09
C LEU A 483 28.90 16.28 -32.89
N ARG A 484 28.99 16.96 -31.75
CA ARG A 484 28.32 16.54 -30.53
C ARG A 484 26.81 16.48 -30.75
N GLU A 485 26.19 15.40 -30.28
CA GLU A 485 24.77 15.06 -30.46
C GLU A 485 24.35 14.73 -31.89
N ASP A 486 25.29 14.49 -32.81
CA ASP A 486 24.93 13.96 -34.12
C ASP A 486 24.32 12.55 -33.98
N LYS A 487 23.18 12.34 -34.64
CA LYS A 487 22.52 11.04 -34.75
C LYS A 487 22.55 10.55 -36.19
N VAL A 488 23.34 9.51 -36.43
CA VAL A 488 23.46 8.81 -37.70
C VAL A 488 22.40 7.72 -37.78
N THR A 489 21.66 7.69 -38.89
CA THR A 489 20.62 6.68 -39.17
C THR A 489 20.90 6.06 -40.52
N ILE A 490 21.00 4.72 -40.54
CA ILE A 490 21.19 3.92 -41.75
C ILE A 490 20.05 2.93 -41.80
N SER A 491 19.06 3.13 -42.68
CA SER A 491 17.89 2.26 -42.75
C SER A 491 18.24 0.87 -43.30
N SER A 492 17.43 -0.13 -43.00
CA SER A 492 17.43 -1.42 -43.70
C SER A 492 16.64 -1.32 -45.01
N ILE A 493 16.94 -2.19 -45.99
CA ILE A 493 16.13 -2.38 -47.20
C ILE A 493 14.70 -2.82 -46.83
N PHE A 494 14.53 -3.53 -45.71
CA PHE A 494 13.22 -3.97 -45.23
C PHE A 494 12.40 -2.82 -44.63
N ASP A 495 13.04 -1.81 -44.04
CA ASP A 495 12.34 -0.60 -43.52
C ASP A 495 11.69 0.23 -44.64
N LEU A 496 12.10 0.00 -45.89
CA LEU A 496 11.70 0.78 -47.06
C LEU A 496 10.80 -0.01 -48.03
N ARG A 497 10.40 -1.24 -47.70
CA ARG A 497 9.52 -2.09 -48.51
C ARG A 497 8.28 -2.47 -47.70
N ASP A 498 7.12 -2.53 -48.36
CA ASP A 498 5.94 -3.10 -47.73
C ASP A 498 6.21 -4.57 -47.37
N GLU A 499 5.98 -4.93 -46.10
CA GLU A 499 6.00 -6.33 -45.68
C GLU A 499 4.96 -7.10 -46.50
N TYR A 500 5.41 -8.07 -47.30
CA TYR A 500 4.52 -8.95 -48.02
C TYR A 500 3.85 -9.88 -47.03
N LYS A 501 2.52 -9.93 -47.04
CA LYS A 501 1.72 -10.76 -46.13
C LYS A 501 0.67 -11.54 -46.89
N VAL A 502 0.24 -12.68 -46.35
CA VAL A 502 -0.88 -13.48 -46.86
C VAL A 502 -1.92 -13.64 -45.77
N THR A 503 -3.19 -13.74 -46.12
CA THR A 503 -4.28 -13.87 -45.13
C THR A 503 -4.99 -15.20 -45.30
N ILE A 504 -5.29 -15.88 -44.20
CA ILE A 504 -6.10 -17.09 -44.18
C ILE A 504 -7.27 -16.95 -43.21
N GLN A 505 -8.47 -17.27 -43.67
CA GLN A 505 -9.71 -17.08 -42.93
C GLN A 505 -10.65 -18.29 -43.06
N GLY A 506 -11.59 -18.39 -42.11
CA GLY A 506 -12.62 -19.43 -42.09
C GLY A 506 -12.26 -20.65 -41.24
N ALA A 507 -12.49 -21.85 -41.77
CA ALA A 507 -12.47 -23.14 -41.06
C ALA A 507 -11.04 -23.67 -40.77
N VAL A 508 -10.12 -22.79 -40.40
CA VAL A 508 -8.77 -23.12 -39.92
C VAL A 508 -8.64 -22.83 -38.43
N ARG A 509 -7.70 -23.47 -37.75
CA ARG A 509 -7.56 -23.35 -36.29
C ARG A 509 -7.16 -21.95 -35.85
N ALA A 510 -6.21 -21.33 -36.56
CA ALA A 510 -5.72 -19.98 -36.32
C ALA A 510 -5.86 -19.11 -37.59
N PRO A 511 -7.05 -18.55 -37.86
CA PRO A 511 -7.21 -17.59 -38.94
C PRO A 511 -6.47 -16.28 -38.62
N GLY A 512 -5.94 -15.62 -39.64
CA GLY A 512 -5.18 -14.39 -39.47
C GLY A 512 -4.30 -14.05 -40.66
N THR A 513 -3.42 -13.07 -40.46
CA THR A 513 -2.43 -12.63 -41.43
C THR A 513 -1.06 -13.21 -41.08
N PHE A 514 -0.35 -13.73 -42.07
CA PHE A 514 0.95 -14.38 -41.96
C PHE A 514 1.97 -13.67 -42.83
N GLU A 515 3.23 -13.66 -42.41
CA GLU A 515 4.34 -13.12 -43.20
C GLU A 515 4.54 -13.99 -44.46
N PHE A 516 4.67 -13.34 -45.61
CA PHE A 516 4.89 -14.02 -46.87
C PHE A 516 6.37 -14.41 -47.01
N ALA A 517 6.62 -15.66 -47.40
CA ALA A 517 7.94 -16.13 -47.78
C ALA A 517 7.99 -16.46 -49.28
N GLU A 518 9.16 -16.29 -49.90
CA GLU A 518 9.35 -16.71 -51.29
C GLU A 518 9.12 -18.22 -51.43
N ASN A 519 8.34 -18.63 -52.44
CA ASN A 519 7.88 -20.01 -52.66
C ASN A 519 6.90 -20.59 -51.60
N MET A 520 6.25 -19.74 -50.80
CA MET A 520 5.20 -20.18 -49.88
C MET A 520 4.00 -20.79 -50.64
N ASN A 521 3.55 -21.98 -50.23
CA ASN A 521 2.40 -22.67 -50.83
C ASN A 521 1.17 -22.69 -49.91
N LEU A 522 0.02 -23.03 -50.47
CA LEU A 522 -1.26 -23.07 -49.76
C LEU A 522 -1.23 -24.00 -48.53
N GLU A 523 -0.67 -25.20 -48.68
CA GLU A 523 -0.58 -26.20 -47.62
C GLU A 523 0.28 -25.72 -46.44
N SER A 524 1.39 -25.05 -46.73
CA SER A 524 2.27 -24.47 -45.71
C SER A 524 1.58 -23.34 -44.94
N LEU A 525 0.76 -22.52 -45.59
CA LEU A 525 -0.03 -21.49 -44.92
C LEU A 525 -1.12 -22.13 -44.04
N ILE A 526 -1.82 -23.15 -44.52
CA ILE A 526 -2.81 -23.88 -43.72
C ILE A 526 -2.14 -24.56 -42.52
N GLN A 527 -0.93 -25.10 -42.69
CA GLN A 527 -0.14 -25.68 -41.60
C GLN A 527 0.26 -24.62 -40.57
N GLN A 528 0.73 -23.44 -41.01
CA GLN A 528 1.05 -22.31 -40.11
C GLN A 528 -0.20 -21.82 -39.36
N ALA A 529 -1.37 -21.90 -39.99
CA ALA A 529 -2.67 -21.65 -39.35
C ALA A 529 -3.15 -22.78 -38.43
N GLY A 530 -2.30 -23.77 -38.12
CA GLY A 530 -2.59 -24.88 -37.22
C GLY A 530 -3.44 -26.00 -37.83
N GLY A 531 -3.65 -25.99 -39.15
CA GLY A 531 -4.44 -26.95 -39.90
C GLY A 531 -5.95 -26.64 -39.92
N PHE A 532 -6.71 -27.58 -40.49
CA PHE A 532 -8.16 -27.47 -40.59
C PHE A 532 -8.89 -27.66 -39.25
N LYS A 533 -10.03 -26.99 -39.10
CA LYS A 533 -11.04 -27.33 -38.07
C LYS A 533 -11.82 -28.57 -38.52
N GLU A 534 -12.44 -29.28 -37.57
CA GLU A 534 -13.18 -30.54 -37.82
C GLU A 534 -14.31 -30.38 -38.86
N GLY A 535 -14.93 -29.21 -38.92
CA GLY A 535 -15.97 -28.88 -39.89
C GLY A 535 -15.48 -28.15 -41.14
N ALA A 536 -14.20 -28.21 -41.50
CA ALA A 536 -13.69 -27.56 -42.72
C ALA A 536 -14.02 -28.36 -43.99
N THR A 537 -14.03 -27.69 -45.14
CA THR A 537 -14.13 -28.31 -46.48
C THR A 537 -12.82 -28.16 -47.25
N PRO A 538 -11.87 -29.12 -47.14
CA PRO A 538 -10.60 -29.09 -47.88
C PRO A 538 -10.77 -29.17 -49.41
N GLU A 539 -11.91 -29.67 -49.88
CA GLU A 539 -12.22 -29.88 -51.29
C GLU A 539 -12.68 -28.61 -52.02
N ARG A 540 -12.73 -27.45 -51.36
CA ARG A 540 -13.14 -26.18 -51.98
C ARG A 540 -12.56 -24.97 -51.24
N ILE A 541 -11.26 -24.76 -51.36
CA ILE A 541 -10.57 -23.59 -50.80
C ILE A 541 -10.53 -22.47 -51.85
N GLU A 542 -11.02 -21.28 -51.48
CA GLU A 542 -11.06 -20.11 -52.36
C GLU A 542 -9.85 -19.21 -52.07
N ILE A 543 -9.00 -18.95 -53.05
CA ILE A 543 -7.88 -18.00 -52.95
C ILE A 543 -8.19 -16.77 -53.79
N SER A 544 -8.30 -15.61 -53.15
CA SER A 544 -8.52 -14.33 -53.82
C SER A 544 -7.20 -13.60 -53.98
N ARG A 545 -6.81 -13.31 -55.22
CA ARG A 545 -5.59 -12.61 -55.59
C ARG A 545 -5.92 -11.27 -56.22
N ARG A 546 -5.27 -10.20 -55.75
CA ARG A 546 -5.49 -8.86 -56.30
C ARG A 546 -4.83 -8.66 -57.67
N VAL A 547 -5.55 -8.04 -58.60
CA VAL A 547 -5.01 -7.67 -59.92
C VAL A 547 -4.34 -6.30 -59.82
N LYS A 548 -3.04 -6.22 -60.14
CA LYS A 548 -2.27 -4.97 -59.99
C LYS A 548 -2.47 -3.96 -61.13
N ASN A 549 -2.91 -4.40 -62.30
CA ASN A 549 -3.06 -3.58 -63.51
C ASN A 549 -4.46 -3.73 -64.11
N SER A 550 -5.51 -3.37 -63.37
CA SER A 550 -6.87 -3.28 -63.93
C SER A 550 -7.03 -1.98 -64.73
N ASP A 551 -7.57 -2.04 -65.94
CA ASP A 551 -7.93 -0.84 -66.72
C ASP A 551 -8.97 -0.01 -65.96
N VAL A 552 -8.54 1.13 -65.41
CA VAL A 552 -9.33 2.01 -64.55
C VAL A 552 -10.56 2.58 -65.28
N MET A 553 -10.56 2.56 -66.63
CA MET A 553 -11.62 3.14 -67.45
C MET A 553 -12.70 2.14 -67.89
N SER A 554 -12.57 0.85 -67.55
CA SER A 554 -13.57 -0.17 -67.87
C SER A 554 -14.56 -0.39 -66.72
N LEU A 555 -15.86 -0.34 -67.02
CA LEU A 555 -16.94 -0.71 -66.08
C LEU A 555 -16.90 -2.20 -65.66
N SER A 556 -16.10 -3.02 -66.34
CA SER A 556 -15.91 -4.46 -66.09
C SER A 556 -14.53 -4.78 -65.52
N ALA A 557 -13.84 -3.81 -64.92
CA ALA A 557 -12.50 -4.00 -64.36
C ALA A 557 -12.50 -5.09 -63.26
N VAL A 558 -11.84 -6.20 -63.53
CA VAL A 558 -11.67 -7.29 -62.55
C VAL A 558 -10.72 -6.83 -61.45
N THR A 559 -11.24 -6.77 -60.22
CA THR A 559 -10.48 -6.31 -59.04
C THR A 559 -9.69 -7.43 -58.36
N ALA A 560 -10.12 -8.69 -58.54
CA ALA A 560 -9.45 -9.86 -58.01
C ALA A 560 -9.70 -11.11 -58.88
N GLU A 561 -8.69 -11.96 -58.99
CA GLU A 561 -8.80 -13.32 -59.51
C GLU A 561 -9.12 -14.27 -58.36
N VAL A 562 -10.06 -15.19 -58.57
CA VAL A 562 -10.46 -16.18 -57.57
C VAL A 562 -10.10 -17.57 -58.07
N PHE A 563 -9.22 -18.24 -57.35
CA PHE A 563 -8.83 -19.63 -57.58
C PHE A 563 -9.58 -20.54 -56.63
N THR A 564 -10.04 -21.69 -57.11
CA THR A 564 -10.58 -22.76 -56.25
C THR A 564 -9.60 -23.93 -56.29
N VAL A 565 -9.07 -24.30 -55.13
CA VAL A 565 -8.06 -25.35 -55.00
C VAL A 565 -8.56 -26.42 -54.02
N ASN A 566 -8.30 -27.68 -54.36
CA ASN A 566 -8.60 -28.82 -53.51
C ASN A 566 -7.31 -29.21 -52.78
N VAL A 567 -7.37 -29.34 -51.47
CA VAL A 567 -6.24 -29.73 -50.64
C VAL A 567 -6.55 -31.03 -49.93
N ASP A 568 -5.57 -31.92 -49.83
CA ASP A 568 -5.72 -33.16 -49.07
C ASP A 568 -6.04 -32.84 -47.59
N PRO A 569 -7.03 -33.50 -46.95
CA PRO A 569 -7.36 -33.24 -45.55
C PRO A 569 -6.22 -33.46 -44.56
N LYS A 570 -5.20 -34.26 -44.92
CA LYS A 570 -3.98 -34.49 -44.12
C LYS A 570 -2.82 -33.58 -44.55
N LEU A 571 -3.10 -32.59 -45.41
CA LEU A 571 -2.13 -31.64 -45.98
C LEU A 571 -0.97 -32.33 -46.71
N GLN A 572 -1.24 -33.49 -47.33
CA GLN A 572 -0.27 -34.15 -48.19
C GLN A 572 -0.19 -33.42 -49.54
N LEU A 573 1.03 -33.17 -50.02
CA LEU A 573 1.27 -32.57 -51.32
C LEU A 573 0.98 -33.61 -52.42
N LEU A 574 -0.27 -33.64 -52.89
CA LEU A 574 -0.72 -34.49 -53.98
C LEU A 574 -0.81 -33.66 -55.26
N GLY A 575 0.24 -33.68 -56.09
CA GLY A 575 0.31 -32.92 -57.34
C GLY A 575 1.20 -31.66 -57.27
N GLU A 576 1.02 -30.72 -58.20
CA GLU A 576 1.74 -29.44 -58.18
C GLU A 576 1.13 -28.49 -57.13
N PRO A 577 1.93 -27.98 -56.16
CA PRO A 577 1.43 -27.14 -55.09
C PRO A 577 1.05 -25.74 -55.58
N PHE A 578 -0.04 -25.18 -55.05
CA PHE A 578 -0.43 -23.81 -55.37
C PHE A 578 0.49 -22.81 -54.66
N ILE A 579 1.33 -22.12 -55.42
CA ILE A 579 2.23 -21.08 -54.90
C ILE A 579 1.45 -19.78 -54.66
N LEU A 580 1.49 -19.32 -53.42
CA LEU A 580 0.88 -18.06 -53.00
C LEU A 580 1.69 -16.87 -53.50
N GLN A 581 1.02 -15.75 -53.68
CA GLN A 581 1.63 -14.46 -53.97
C GLN A 581 1.39 -13.50 -52.80
N PRO A 582 2.19 -12.42 -52.68
CA PRO A 582 1.94 -11.38 -51.70
C PRO A 582 0.48 -10.93 -51.76
N TYR A 583 -0.15 -10.88 -50.59
CA TYR A 583 -1.51 -10.38 -50.35
C TYR A 583 -2.64 -11.25 -50.86
N ASP A 584 -2.36 -12.52 -51.16
CA ASP A 584 -3.41 -13.51 -51.39
C ASP A 584 -4.26 -13.71 -50.11
N ILE A 585 -5.57 -13.87 -50.30
CA ILE A 585 -6.54 -14.17 -49.24
C ILE A 585 -7.10 -15.57 -49.45
N VAL A 586 -6.73 -16.49 -48.58
CA VAL A 586 -7.19 -17.88 -48.56
C VAL A 586 -8.42 -18.02 -47.66
N SER A 587 -9.53 -18.50 -48.21
CA SER A 587 -10.80 -18.68 -47.51
C SER A 587 -11.18 -20.16 -47.47
N VAL A 588 -11.18 -20.74 -46.27
CA VAL A 588 -11.60 -22.12 -46.03
C VAL A 588 -13.03 -22.13 -45.48
N ARG A 589 -13.98 -22.73 -46.19
CA ARG A 589 -15.39 -22.76 -45.77
C ARG A 589 -15.66 -23.90 -44.77
N ASN A 590 -16.71 -23.76 -43.96
CA ASN A 590 -17.23 -24.87 -43.18
C ASN A 590 -18.03 -25.83 -44.09
N SER A 591 -18.09 -27.11 -43.74
CA SER A 591 -18.91 -28.12 -44.40
C SER A 591 -20.40 -27.85 -44.17
N GLU A 592 -21.19 -28.10 -45.21
CA GLU A 592 -22.63 -27.87 -45.20
C GLU A 592 -23.29 -28.75 -44.14
N GLY A 593 -23.98 -28.14 -43.17
CA GLY A 593 -24.69 -28.85 -42.10
C GLY A 593 -23.90 -29.10 -40.82
N PHE A 594 -22.61 -28.74 -40.73
CA PHE A 594 -21.84 -28.86 -39.49
C PHE A 594 -22.37 -27.91 -38.41
N GLN A 595 -22.86 -28.46 -37.30
CA GLN A 595 -23.20 -27.71 -36.10
C GLN A 595 -22.64 -28.43 -34.88
N THR A 596 -22.12 -27.66 -33.94
CA THR A 596 -21.67 -28.19 -32.65
C THR A 596 -22.86 -28.66 -31.82
N GLN A 597 -22.61 -29.65 -30.95
CA GLN A 597 -23.61 -30.16 -30.03
C GLN A 597 -24.03 -29.05 -29.04
N LYS A 598 -25.33 -28.80 -28.92
CA LYS A 598 -25.90 -27.78 -28.02
C LYS A 598 -26.49 -28.43 -26.77
N GLN A 599 -26.35 -27.79 -25.62
CA GLN A 599 -26.80 -28.31 -24.32
C GLN A 599 -27.54 -27.25 -23.50
N VAL A 600 -28.49 -27.71 -22.68
CA VAL A 600 -29.22 -26.89 -21.70
C VAL A 600 -29.12 -27.49 -20.31
N ARG A 601 -29.21 -26.67 -19.28
CA ARG A 601 -29.15 -27.11 -17.88
C ARG A 601 -30.48 -26.88 -17.19
N ILE A 602 -31.00 -27.91 -16.53
CA ILE A 602 -32.25 -27.86 -15.77
C ILE A 602 -31.93 -28.02 -14.28
N GLU A 603 -32.41 -27.08 -13.46
CA GLU A 603 -32.11 -27.01 -12.03
C GLU A 603 -33.35 -26.84 -11.16
N GLY A 604 -33.27 -27.32 -9.92
CA GLY A 604 -34.27 -27.09 -8.88
C GLY A 604 -35.27 -28.23 -8.73
N GLU A 605 -36.53 -27.90 -8.45
CA GLU A 605 -37.60 -28.83 -8.08
C GLU A 605 -38.20 -29.54 -9.31
N VAL A 606 -37.41 -30.41 -9.91
CA VAL A 606 -37.76 -31.27 -11.04
C VAL A 606 -37.37 -32.72 -10.74
N GLN A 607 -37.95 -33.70 -11.45
CA GLN A 607 -37.69 -35.12 -11.13
C GLN A 607 -36.23 -35.53 -11.37
N HIS A 608 -35.64 -35.08 -12.49
CA HIS A 608 -34.24 -35.35 -12.84
C HIS A 608 -33.51 -34.05 -13.24
N PRO A 609 -32.90 -33.31 -12.29
CA PRO A 609 -32.10 -32.14 -12.62
C PRO A 609 -30.79 -32.57 -13.30
N GLY A 610 -30.30 -31.78 -14.27
CA GLY A 610 -29.09 -32.13 -15.02
C GLY A 610 -28.93 -31.38 -16.33
N ILE A 611 -27.93 -31.80 -17.11
CA ILE A 611 -27.63 -31.26 -18.44
C ILE A 611 -28.30 -32.14 -19.50
N TYR A 612 -29.00 -31.50 -20.43
CA TYR A 612 -29.73 -32.16 -21.51
C TYR A 612 -29.22 -31.63 -22.85
N THR A 613 -28.81 -32.54 -23.73
CA THR A 613 -28.46 -32.20 -25.11
C THR A 613 -29.72 -31.87 -25.91
N LEU A 614 -29.67 -30.79 -26.68
CA LEU A 614 -30.68 -30.43 -27.67
C LEU A 614 -30.49 -31.30 -28.91
N SER A 615 -31.48 -32.14 -29.19
CA SER A 615 -31.47 -33.10 -30.29
C SER A 615 -31.94 -32.49 -31.63
N ARG A 616 -32.70 -31.41 -31.55
CA ARG A 616 -33.26 -30.70 -32.71
C ARG A 616 -33.15 -29.18 -32.51
N LYS A 617 -33.06 -28.43 -33.62
CA LYS A 617 -32.94 -26.96 -33.59
C LYS A 617 -34.18 -26.25 -33.04
N ASP A 618 -35.33 -26.93 -33.06
CA ASP A 618 -36.63 -26.42 -32.65
C ASP A 618 -37.09 -26.95 -31.28
N GLU A 619 -36.19 -27.58 -30.51
CA GLU A 619 -36.53 -28.18 -29.22
C GLU A 619 -36.89 -27.08 -28.18
N ARG A 620 -38.05 -27.25 -27.53
CA ARG A 620 -38.63 -26.24 -26.62
C ARG A 620 -38.51 -26.64 -25.15
N ILE A 621 -38.85 -25.69 -24.27
CA ILE A 621 -38.93 -25.91 -22.81
C ILE A 621 -39.77 -27.15 -22.51
N SER A 622 -40.96 -27.28 -23.11
CA SER A 622 -41.86 -28.42 -22.86
C SER A 622 -41.27 -29.77 -23.27
N ASP A 623 -40.48 -29.82 -24.34
CA ASP A 623 -39.84 -31.03 -24.84
C ASP A 623 -38.74 -31.53 -23.88
N VAL A 624 -37.90 -30.63 -23.38
CA VAL A 624 -36.88 -30.98 -22.40
C VAL A 624 -37.52 -31.35 -21.07
N MET A 625 -38.58 -30.64 -20.63
CA MET A 625 -39.27 -30.93 -19.38
C MET A 625 -39.97 -32.30 -19.35
N LYS A 626 -40.37 -32.84 -20.51
CA LYS A 626 -40.83 -34.24 -20.63
C LYS A 626 -39.71 -35.22 -20.32
N ARG A 627 -38.50 -34.98 -20.84
CA ARG A 627 -37.30 -35.81 -20.61
C ARG A 627 -36.79 -35.70 -19.16
N VAL A 628 -37.01 -34.56 -18.53
CA VAL A 628 -36.72 -34.30 -17.11
C VAL A 628 -37.65 -35.10 -16.18
N GLY A 629 -38.76 -35.63 -16.69
CA GLY A 629 -39.76 -36.35 -15.88
C GLY A 629 -40.79 -35.44 -15.20
N GLY A 630 -40.84 -34.16 -15.57
CA GLY A 630 -41.78 -33.19 -15.00
C GLY A 630 -41.33 -32.57 -13.67
N LEU A 631 -42.28 -31.92 -13.00
CA LEU A 631 -42.08 -31.14 -11.79
C LEU A 631 -42.30 -31.98 -10.52
N THR A 632 -41.56 -31.71 -9.43
CA THR A 632 -41.84 -32.35 -8.13
C THR A 632 -43.09 -31.72 -7.48
N PRO A 633 -43.73 -32.37 -6.48
CA PRO A 633 -44.88 -31.80 -5.77
C PRO A 633 -44.59 -30.47 -5.03
N SER A 634 -43.31 -30.20 -4.74
CA SER A 634 -42.87 -28.98 -4.05
C SER A 634 -42.49 -27.85 -5.03
N ALA A 635 -42.56 -28.11 -6.33
CA ALA A 635 -42.13 -27.19 -7.37
C ALA A 635 -43.08 -26.00 -7.52
N TYR A 636 -42.50 -24.82 -7.68
CA TYR A 636 -43.25 -23.61 -8.00
C TYR A 636 -43.11 -23.25 -9.48
N ALA A 637 -43.98 -23.84 -10.30
CA ALA A 637 -43.98 -23.65 -11.75
C ALA A 637 -44.11 -22.18 -12.18
N ASP A 638 -44.94 -21.39 -11.48
CA ASP A 638 -45.12 -19.95 -11.75
C ASP A 638 -43.88 -19.11 -11.37
N GLY A 639 -42.95 -19.69 -10.60
CA GLY A 639 -41.68 -19.07 -10.22
C GLY A 639 -40.48 -19.52 -11.05
N ALA A 640 -40.68 -20.40 -12.05
CA ALA A 640 -39.59 -20.86 -12.88
C ALA A 640 -38.99 -19.71 -13.71
N SER A 641 -37.68 -19.70 -13.85
CA SER A 641 -36.94 -18.69 -14.61
C SER A 641 -36.04 -19.35 -15.64
N LEU A 642 -35.96 -18.77 -16.84
CA LEU A 642 -34.97 -19.14 -17.85
C LEU A 642 -33.84 -18.11 -17.78
N LYS A 643 -32.62 -18.55 -17.50
CA LYS A 643 -31.43 -17.73 -17.70
C LYS A 643 -30.83 -18.10 -19.06
N ARG A 644 -30.88 -17.17 -20.00
CA ARG A 644 -30.22 -17.30 -21.29
C ARG A 644 -28.90 -16.55 -21.21
N PRO A 645 -27.74 -17.21 -21.16
CA PRO A 645 -26.47 -16.51 -21.03
C PRO A 645 -26.29 -15.54 -22.21
N GLY A 646 -26.43 -14.23 -21.95
CA GLY A 646 -26.15 -13.19 -22.93
C GLY A 646 -24.65 -12.97 -23.09
N GLN A 647 -24.23 -12.65 -24.34
CA GLN A 647 -22.93 -12.11 -24.83
C GLN A 647 -21.59 -12.73 -24.37
N ASN A 648 -21.51 -13.54 -23.31
CA ASN A 648 -20.25 -14.05 -22.78
C ASN A 648 -19.78 -15.38 -23.40
N TYR A 649 -20.57 -15.99 -24.28
CA TYR A 649 -20.21 -17.21 -25.03
C TYR A 649 -19.94 -16.98 -26.53
N LEU A 650 -19.90 -15.73 -26.98
CA LEU A 650 -19.55 -15.39 -28.36
C LEU A 650 -18.02 -15.35 -28.55
N SER A 651 -17.56 -15.85 -29.70
CA SER A 651 -16.14 -15.77 -30.09
C SER A 651 -15.69 -14.31 -30.24
N GLU A 652 -14.40 -14.01 -30.09
CA GLU A 652 -13.88 -12.64 -30.16
C GLU A 652 -14.23 -11.92 -31.47
N ALA A 653 -14.40 -12.66 -32.57
CA ALA A 653 -14.78 -12.13 -33.87
C ALA A 653 -16.21 -11.55 -33.91
N ASP A 654 -17.16 -12.14 -33.16
CA ASP A 654 -18.56 -11.71 -33.16
C ASP A 654 -18.82 -10.48 -32.27
N ARG A 655 -17.83 -10.09 -31.44
CA ARG A 655 -17.91 -8.93 -30.53
C ARG A 655 -17.74 -7.60 -31.25
N GLU A 656 -17.00 -7.57 -32.36
CA GLU A 656 -16.65 -6.30 -33.02
C GLU A 656 -17.85 -5.65 -33.71
N ASP A 657 -18.69 -6.44 -34.40
CA ASP A 657 -19.77 -5.93 -35.24
C ASP A 657 -20.96 -5.34 -34.47
N ARG A 658 -21.22 -5.80 -33.23
CA ARG A 658 -22.37 -5.32 -32.42
C ARG A 658 -22.01 -4.33 -31.31
N SER A 659 -20.72 -4.09 -31.07
CA SER A 659 -20.24 -3.16 -30.02
C SER A 659 -20.53 -1.66 -30.28
N LYS A 660 -21.03 -1.29 -31.46
CA LYS A 660 -21.28 0.11 -31.85
C LYS A 660 -22.55 0.70 -31.24
N ASP A 661 -23.61 -0.09 -31.06
CA ASP A 661 -24.89 0.40 -30.49
C ASP A 661 -24.87 0.44 -28.96
N ASP A 662 -24.24 -0.53 -28.30
CA ASP A 662 -24.20 -0.60 -26.83
C ASP A 662 -23.29 0.49 -26.22
N LYS A 663 -22.25 0.93 -26.93
CA LYS A 663 -21.40 2.08 -26.55
C LYS A 663 -22.19 3.38 -26.46
N VAL A 664 -23.30 3.52 -27.18
CA VAL A 664 -24.15 4.73 -27.16
C VAL A 664 -24.99 4.77 -25.87
N ASN A 665 -25.52 3.62 -25.43
CA ASN A 665 -26.30 3.53 -24.20
C ASN A 665 -25.43 3.67 -22.94
N LEU A 666 -24.22 3.10 -22.95
CA LEU A 666 -23.22 3.27 -21.89
C LEU A 666 -22.71 4.72 -21.79
N ARG A 667 -22.58 5.45 -22.90
CA ARG A 667 -22.24 6.88 -22.89
C ARG A 667 -23.32 7.76 -22.27
N ASN A 668 -24.59 7.45 -22.50
CA ASN A 668 -25.71 8.19 -21.90
C ASN A 668 -25.80 7.98 -20.38
N LEU A 669 -25.44 6.79 -19.90
CA LEU A 669 -25.35 6.48 -18.47
C LEU A 669 -24.12 7.12 -17.80
N ASN A 670 -22.98 7.20 -18.48
CA ASN A 670 -21.80 7.89 -17.95
C ASN A 670 -21.99 9.41 -17.85
N ARG A 671 -22.78 10.03 -18.75
CA ARG A 671 -23.20 11.45 -18.62
C ARG A 671 -24.05 11.73 -17.38
N LEU A 672 -24.78 10.73 -16.88
CA LEU A 672 -25.54 10.84 -15.63
C LEU A 672 -24.65 10.68 -14.39
N LYS A 673 -23.55 9.91 -14.47
CA LYS A 673 -22.49 9.85 -13.44
C LYS A 673 -21.77 11.20 -13.28
N GLU A 674 -21.56 11.93 -14.36
CA GLU A 674 -20.90 13.26 -14.34
C GLU A 674 -21.78 14.39 -13.75
N GLN A 675 -23.09 14.17 -13.58
CA GLN A 675 -24.03 15.18 -13.05
C GLN A 675 -24.44 14.98 -11.58
N GLY A 676 -23.55 14.43 -10.73
CA GLY A 676 -23.60 14.71 -9.28
C GLY A 676 -24.18 13.64 -8.35
N ALA A 677 -24.22 12.36 -8.72
CA ALA A 677 -24.56 11.29 -7.77
C ALA A 677 -23.34 10.89 -6.92
N LYS A 678 -23.24 11.43 -5.69
CA LYS A 678 -22.13 11.20 -4.75
C LYS A 678 -22.12 9.85 -4.01
N ASP A 679 -22.96 8.90 -4.39
CA ASP A 679 -23.02 7.59 -3.72
C ASP A 679 -23.05 6.46 -4.76
N THR A 680 -21.86 6.00 -5.16
CA THR A 680 -21.67 5.04 -6.26
C THR A 680 -21.84 3.58 -5.84
N THR A 681 -21.80 3.28 -4.54
CA THR A 681 -21.84 1.89 -4.05
C THR A 681 -23.22 1.25 -4.06
N SER A 682 -24.29 2.05 -4.10
CA SER A 682 -25.67 1.56 -4.22
C SER A 682 -26.15 1.41 -5.66
N ILE A 683 -25.52 2.12 -6.60
CA ILE A 683 -25.86 2.10 -8.03
C ILE A 683 -25.22 0.92 -8.76
N ASP A 684 -23.99 0.54 -8.41
CA ASP A 684 -23.30 -0.58 -9.07
C ASP A 684 -24.01 -1.94 -8.79
N LYS A 685 -24.67 -2.09 -7.63
CA LYS A 685 -25.58 -3.24 -7.35
C LYS A 685 -26.92 -3.16 -8.08
N GLU A 686 -27.39 -1.96 -8.42
CA GLU A 686 -28.63 -1.74 -9.18
C GLU A 686 -28.42 -1.97 -10.69
N ILE A 687 -27.20 -1.73 -11.20
CA ILE A 687 -26.81 -1.98 -12.60
C ILE A 687 -26.71 -3.49 -12.89
N ASP A 688 -26.18 -4.30 -11.95
CA ASP A 688 -26.13 -5.77 -12.08
C ASP A 688 -27.52 -6.44 -12.06
N VAL A 689 -28.52 -5.79 -11.46
CA VAL A 689 -29.92 -6.29 -11.45
C VAL A 689 -30.65 -5.93 -12.75
N LEU A 690 -30.22 -4.89 -13.46
CA LEU A 690 -30.81 -4.46 -14.73
C LEU A 690 -30.21 -5.19 -15.95
N SER A 691 -28.99 -5.72 -15.84
CA SER A 691 -28.36 -6.61 -16.84
C SER A 691 -28.71 -8.09 -16.63
N SER A 692 -29.93 -8.41 -16.19
CA SER A 692 -30.29 -9.80 -15.94
C SER A 692 -30.49 -10.55 -17.25
N ASP A 693 -29.65 -11.56 -17.52
CA ASP A 693 -29.83 -12.67 -18.48
C ASP A 693 -31.14 -13.48 -18.28
N LEU A 694 -32.07 -13.02 -17.44
CA LEU A 694 -33.29 -13.71 -17.07
C LEU A 694 -34.41 -13.39 -18.06
N VAL A 695 -34.81 -14.42 -18.80
CA VAL A 695 -36.02 -14.43 -19.62
C VAL A 695 -37.19 -14.86 -18.73
N GLY A 696 -38.14 -13.95 -18.52
CA GLY A 696 -39.36 -14.23 -17.77
C GLY A 696 -40.22 -15.27 -18.48
N ILE A 697 -40.26 -16.49 -17.95
CA ILE A 697 -41.09 -17.58 -18.49
C ILE A 697 -42.31 -17.81 -17.61
N ASN A 698 -43.36 -18.36 -18.22
CA ASN A 698 -44.47 -18.97 -17.50
C ASN A 698 -44.44 -20.47 -17.77
N LEU A 699 -43.66 -21.21 -16.97
CA LEU A 699 -43.45 -22.64 -17.17
C LEU A 699 -44.76 -23.42 -17.04
N LYS A 700 -45.66 -23.01 -16.13
CA LYS A 700 -46.97 -23.63 -15.98
C LYS A 700 -47.76 -23.60 -17.30
N LYS A 701 -47.86 -22.44 -17.93
CA LYS A 701 -48.52 -22.29 -19.24
C LYS A 701 -47.76 -22.97 -20.37
N ALA A 702 -46.42 -23.00 -20.31
CA ALA A 702 -45.60 -23.71 -21.31
C ALA A 702 -45.87 -25.22 -21.31
N LEU A 703 -46.10 -25.81 -20.14
CA LEU A 703 -46.42 -27.24 -19.97
C LEU A 703 -47.88 -27.56 -20.28
N GLU A 704 -48.82 -26.69 -19.91
CA GLU A 704 -50.27 -26.85 -20.20
C GLU A 704 -50.61 -26.59 -21.68
N GLN A 705 -49.88 -25.70 -22.34
CA GLN A 705 -50.07 -25.31 -23.75
C GLN A 705 -48.73 -25.36 -24.51
N PRO A 706 -48.27 -26.57 -24.92
CA PRO A 706 -47.08 -26.73 -25.74
C PRO A 706 -47.17 -25.93 -27.04
N MET A 707 -46.03 -25.44 -27.55
CA MET A 707 -45.92 -24.56 -28.73
C MET A 707 -46.58 -23.18 -28.58
N SER A 708 -47.11 -22.81 -27.41
CA SER A 708 -47.60 -21.46 -27.16
C SER A 708 -46.44 -20.45 -27.06
N ARG A 709 -46.76 -19.15 -27.04
CA ARG A 709 -45.77 -18.08 -26.81
C ARG A 709 -44.98 -18.24 -25.50
N ASN A 710 -45.48 -19.02 -24.53
CA ASN A 710 -44.80 -19.29 -23.27
C ASN A 710 -43.81 -20.47 -23.35
N ASP A 711 -43.90 -21.29 -24.41
CA ASP A 711 -43.05 -22.46 -24.64
C ASP A 711 -41.89 -22.10 -25.60
N LEU A 712 -40.85 -21.49 -25.05
CA LEU A 712 -39.75 -20.94 -25.83
C LEU A 712 -38.86 -22.04 -26.44
N ILE A 713 -38.26 -21.74 -27.60
CA ILE A 713 -37.19 -22.56 -28.19
C ILE A 713 -35.93 -22.35 -27.37
N LEU A 714 -35.26 -23.45 -27.05
CA LEU A 714 -34.05 -23.45 -26.24
C LEU A 714 -32.80 -23.20 -27.08
N GLU A 715 -31.85 -22.49 -26.48
CA GLU A 715 -30.54 -22.17 -27.06
C GLU A 715 -29.42 -22.83 -26.27
N ASP A 716 -28.23 -22.91 -26.88
CA ASP A 716 -27.06 -23.48 -26.21
C ASP A 716 -26.70 -22.66 -24.96
N GLY A 717 -26.49 -23.35 -23.85
CA GLY A 717 -26.19 -22.73 -22.56
C GLY A 717 -27.40 -22.23 -21.77
N ASP A 718 -28.63 -22.37 -22.28
CA ASP A 718 -29.85 -22.01 -21.53
C ASP A 718 -29.93 -22.76 -20.19
N VAL A 719 -30.31 -22.04 -19.13
CA VAL A 719 -30.48 -22.59 -17.77
C VAL A 719 -31.91 -22.38 -17.31
N ILE A 720 -32.68 -23.45 -17.18
CA ILE A 720 -34.04 -23.38 -16.62
C ILE A 720 -33.95 -23.73 -15.13
N ARG A 721 -34.39 -22.80 -14.28
CA ARG A 721 -34.41 -22.97 -12.83
C ARG A 721 -35.85 -23.01 -12.33
N VAL A 722 -36.21 -24.08 -11.65
CA VAL A 722 -37.54 -24.27 -11.03
C VAL A 722 -37.39 -24.18 -9.50
N PRO A 723 -37.81 -23.09 -8.85
CA PRO A 723 -37.68 -22.97 -7.41
C PRO A 723 -38.73 -23.80 -6.65
N ARG A 724 -38.49 -24.01 -5.35
CA ARG A 724 -39.48 -24.56 -4.42
C ARG A 724 -40.56 -23.52 -4.10
N GLN A 725 -41.79 -23.98 -3.90
CA GLN A 725 -42.88 -23.11 -3.44
C GLN A 725 -42.64 -22.66 -2.00
N LEU A 726 -42.31 -21.39 -1.84
CA LEU A 726 -42.16 -20.76 -0.53
C LEU A 726 -43.54 -20.36 0.01
N GLN A 727 -43.73 -20.47 1.33
CA GLN A 727 -44.96 -20.04 2.00
C GLN A 727 -44.84 -18.62 2.59
N THR A 728 -43.83 -17.86 2.17
CA THR A 728 -43.49 -16.55 2.74
C THR A 728 -43.34 -15.47 1.68
N VAL A 729 -43.56 -14.22 2.07
CA VAL A 729 -43.29 -12.99 1.32
C VAL A 729 -42.21 -12.23 2.07
N LYS A 730 -41.19 -11.75 1.35
CA LYS A 730 -40.08 -10.98 1.92
C LYS A 730 -40.32 -9.50 1.70
N VAL A 731 -40.09 -8.65 2.71
CA VAL A 731 -40.18 -7.19 2.59
C VAL A 731 -38.83 -6.57 2.95
N ILE A 732 -38.27 -5.81 2.02
CA ILE A 732 -36.95 -5.17 2.14
C ILE A 732 -36.94 -3.73 1.62
N GLY A 733 -35.87 -3.01 1.92
CA GLY A 733 -35.69 -1.60 1.58
C GLY A 733 -36.11 -0.66 2.72
N GLU A 734 -36.65 0.51 2.37
CA GLU A 734 -37.02 1.60 3.27
C GLU A 734 -38.32 1.35 4.05
N VAL A 735 -38.33 0.30 4.86
CA VAL A 735 -39.37 -0.03 5.85
C VAL A 735 -38.79 0.04 7.26
N LEU A 736 -39.63 0.18 8.30
CA LEU A 736 -39.13 0.27 9.68
C LEU A 736 -38.39 -0.99 10.13
N LYS A 737 -38.85 -2.17 9.73
CA LYS A 737 -38.19 -3.45 10.04
C LYS A 737 -38.33 -4.44 8.87
N PRO A 738 -37.30 -4.59 8.02
CA PRO A 738 -37.27 -5.62 6.99
C PRO A 738 -37.47 -7.02 7.59
N ASN A 739 -38.40 -7.80 7.03
CA ASN A 739 -38.73 -9.14 7.53
C ASN A 739 -39.37 -10.02 6.44
N SER A 740 -39.39 -11.34 6.69
CA SER A 740 -40.17 -12.30 5.91
C SER A 740 -41.43 -12.69 6.70
N MET A 741 -42.58 -12.67 6.04
CA MET A 741 -43.88 -12.98 6.64
C MET A 741 -44.56 -14.11 5.90
N ILE A 742 -45.45 -14.83 6.58
CA ILE A 742 -46.27 -15.88 5.96
C ILE A 742 -47.16 -15.25 4.88
N PHE A 743 -47.21 -15.89 3.71
CA PHE A 743 -48.10 -15.50 2.64
C PHE A 743 -49.55 -15.79 3.03
N VAL A 744 -50.39 -14.76 2.94
CA VAL A 744 -51.84 -14.88 3.16
C VAL A 744 -52.57 -14.54 1.86
N PRO A 745 -53.36 -15.48 1.30
CA PRO A 745 -54.14 -15.23 0.08
C PRO A 745 -55.04 -14.00 0.20
N GLY A 746 -55.12 -13.21 -0.88
CA GLY A 746 -55.97 -12.02 -0.95
C GLY A 746 -55.44 -10.76 -0.23
N ARG A 747 -54.35 -10.86 0.54
CA ARG A 747 -53.72 -9.69 1.15
C ARG A 747 -52.93 -8.87 0.14
N THR A 748 -53.06 -7.55 0.22
CA THR A 748 -52.40 -6.60 -0.69
C THR A 748 -50.97 -6.30 -0.24
N LEU A 749 -50.17 -5.74 -1.15
CA LEU A 749 -48.85 -5.17 -0.86
C LEU A 749 -48.81 -4.35 0.46
N LYS A 750 -49.84 -3.53 0.70
CA LYS A 750 -49.93 -2.66 1.88
C LYS A 750 -49.97 -3.45 3.19
N TYR A 751 -50.63 -4.61 3.22
CA TYR A 751 -50.70 -5.47 4.40
C TYR A 751 -49.30 -5.91 4.85
N TYR A 752 -48.49 -6.35 3.90
CA TYR A 752 -47.12 -6.79 4.17
C TYR A 752 -46.24 -5.60 4.62
N ILE A 753 -46.34 -4.46 3.95
CA ILE A 753 -45.58 -3.26 4.36
C ILE A 753 -45.95 -2.82 5.78
N SER A 754 -47.25 -2.84 6.15
CA SER A 754 -47.66 -2.57 7.53
C SER A 754 -47.14 -3.61 8.53
N GLY A 755 -47.08 -4.89 8.14
CA GLY A 755 -46.49 -5.96 8.95
C GLY A 755 -44.99 -5.81 9.17
N SER A 756 -44.31 -5.03 8.35
CA SER A 756 -42.90 -4.62 8.51
C SER A 756 -42.73 -3.30 9.30
N GLY A 757 -43.78 -2.87 10.02
CA GLY A 757 -43.81 -1.61 10.77
C GLY A 757 -44.18 -0.38 9.92
N GLY A 758 -44.45 -0.55 8.63
CA GLY A 758 -44.74 0.55 7.70
C GLY A 758 -43.48 1.12 7.05
N PHE A 759 -43.67 2.21 6.30
CA PHE A 759 -42.61 2.90 5.56
C PHE A 759 -41.68 3.70 6.49
N SER A 760 -40.38 3.72 6.20
CA SER A 760 -39.43 4.65 6.84
C SER A 760 -39.71 6.11 6.43
N TYR A 761 -39.09 7.08 7.12
CA TYR A 761 -39.21 8.51 6.78
C TYR A 761 -38.67 8.83 5.38
N ASN A 762 -37.64 8.10 4.93
CA ASN A 762 -36.98 8.32 3.64
C ASN A 762 -37.57 7.47 2.50
N ALA A 763 -38.62 6.69 2.77
CA ALA A 763 -39.21 5.78 1.81
C ALA A 763 -39.88 6.49 0.63
N TYR A 764 -39.57 6.05 -0.58
CA TYR A 764 -40.25 6.47 -1.79
C TYR A 764 -41.48 5.60 -2.07
N LYS A 765 -42.55 5.84 -1.30
CA LYS A 765 -43.81 5.07 -1.31
C LYS A 765 -44.46 4.89 -2.70
N LYS A 766 -44.19 5.78 -3.65
CA LYS A 766 -44.78 5.73 -5.00
C LYS A 766 -44.04 4.76 -5.93
N ALA A 767 -42.78 4.43 -5.64
CA ALA A 767 -41.94 3.56 -6.46
C ALA A 767 -41.77 2.16 -5.85
N THR A 768 -42.62 1.77 -4.91
CA THR A 768 -42.62 0.41 -4.37
C THR A 768 -43.06 -0.59 -5.45
N TYR A 769 -42.31 -1.70 -5.56
CA TYR A 769 -42.57 -2.77 -6.52
C TYR A 769 -42.43 -4.15 -5.89
N VAL A 770 -42.98 -5.15 -6.57
CA VAL A 770 -42.91 -6.58 -6.20
C VAL A 770 -42.04 -7.28 -7.24
N VAL A 771 -41.03 -8.00 -6.77
CA VAL A 771 -40.24 -8.95 -7.55
C VAL A 771 -40.83 -10.34 -7.32
N TYR A 772 -41.28 -11.00 -8.39
CA TYR A 772 -41.81 -12.35 -8.32
C TYR A 772 -40.68 -13.39 -8.38
N PRO A 773 -40.92 -14.64 -7.93
CA PRO A 773 -39.88 -15.68 -7.94
C PRO A 773 -39.27 -16.01 -9.31
N ASN A 774 -39.99 -15.76 -10.41
CA ASN A 774 -39.48 -15.91 -11.77
C ASN A 774 -38.60 -14.73 -12.26
N GLY A 775 -38.31 -13.76 -11.38
CA GLY A 775 -37.50 -12.57 -11.69
C GLY A 775 -38.28 -11.40 -12.30
N SER A 776 -39.58 -11.59 -12.64
CA SER A 776 -40.39 -10.49 -13.18
C SER A 776 -40.76 -9.45 -12.11
N VAL A 777 -40.89 -8.18 -12.51
CA VAL A 777 -41.15 -7.06 -11.59
C VAL A 777 -42.50 -6.41 -11.91
N ALA A 778 -43.32 -6.17 -10.89
CA ALA A 778 -44.55 -5.39 -11.00
C ALA A 778 -44.55 -4.19 -10.04
N ALA A 779 -44.67 -2.99 -10.61
CA ALA A 779 -44.75 -1.74 -9.86
C ALA A 779 -46.20 -1.26 -9.68
N ASN A 780 -46.43 -0.41 -8.68
CA ASN A 780 -47.70 0.27 -8.47
C ASN A 780 -48.05 1.17 -9.68
N ARG A 781 -49.26 0.99 -10.26
CA ARG A 781 -49.74 1.83 -11.38
C ARG A 781 -50.89 2.71 -10.90
N LYS A 782 -50.85 4.00 -11.23
CA LYS A 782 -51.94 4.94 -10.95
C LYS A 782 -52.71 5.22 -12.23
N PHE A 783 -54.02 5.00 -12.21
CA PHE A 783 -54.93 5.41 -13.29
C PHE A 783 -55.96 6.38 -12.71
N LEU A 784 -55.96 7.63 -13.20
CA LEU A 784 -56.71 8.75 -12.61
C LEU A 784 -56.51 8.86 -11.08
N PHE A 785 -57.57 8.62 -10.30
CA PHE A 785 -57.60 8.71 -8.84
C PHE A 785 -57.45 7.36 -8.14
N PHE A 786 -57.44 6.24 -8.90
CA PHE A 786 -57.36 4.89 -8.36
C PHE A 786 -55.91 4.35 -8.42
N ASN A 787 -55.41 3.83 -7.30
CA ASN A 787 -54.14 3.13 -7.23
C ASN A 787 -54.38 1.63 -7.46
N ASN A 788 -53.74 1.06 -8.49
CA ASN A 788 -53.75 -0.37 -8.76
C ASN A 788 -52.45 -1.00 -8.24
N PHE A 789 -52.53 -1.67 -7.09
CA PHE A 789 -51.40 -2.35 -6.48
C PHE A 789 -51.18 -3.73 -7.11
N PRO A 790 -49.92 -4.14 -7.33
CA PRO A 790 -49.61 -5.48 -7.81
C PRO A 790 -50.08 -6.55 -6.82
N LYS A 791 -50.51 -7.70 -7.35
CA LYS A 791 -50.84 -8.88 -6.53
C LYS A 791 -49.54 -9.45 -5.96
N VAL A 792 -49.57 -9.86 -4.69
CA VAL A 792 -48.44 -10.55 -4.06
C VAL A 792 -48.67 -12.05 -4.19
N THR A 793 -47.65 -12.81 -4.57
CA THR A 793 -47.70 -14.29 -4.64
C THR A 793 -46.71 -14.91 -3.65
N PRO A 794 -46.85 -16.21 -3.31
CA PRO A 794 -45.88 -16.87 -2.45
C PRO A 794 -44.46 -16.76 -3.01
N GLY A 795 -43.47 -16.46 -2.16
CA GLY A 795 -42.08 -16.22 -2.55
C GLY A 795 -41.78 -14.83 -3.11
N SER A 796 -42.78 -13.95 -3.26
CA SER A 796 -42.56 -12.57 -3.72
C SER A 796 -41.67 -11.76 -2.77
N GLU A 797 -40.88 -10.86 -3.34
CA GLU A 797 -40.07 -9.88 -2.62
C GLU A 797 -40.61 -8.47 -2.87
N ILE A 798 -41.00 -7.78 -1.80
CA ILE A 798 -41.50 -6.40 -1.84
C ILE A 798 -40.32 -5.48 -1.55
N PHE A 799 -39.98 -4.63 -2.51
CA PHE A 799 -38.89 -3.67 -2.39
C PHE A 799 -39.42 -2.25 -2.25
N VAL A 800 -38.99 -1.56 -1.20
CA VAL A 800 -39.29 -0.14 -0.97
C VAL A 800 -38.04 0.71 -1.22
N PRO A 801 -37.98 1.50 -2.30
CA PRO A 801 -36.82 2.34 -2.58
C PRO A 801 -36.75 3.60 -1.70
N LYS A 802 -35.58 4.23 -1.63
CA LYS A 802 -35.35 5.52 -0.97
C LYS A 802 -35.73 6.70 -1.88
N ARG A 803 -36.23 7.79 -1.30
CA ARG A 803 -36.58 9.02 -2.03
C ARG A 803 -35.30 9.79 -2.37
N ALA A 804 -35.13 10.14 -3.65
CA ALA A 804 -34.05 11.01 -4.09
C ALA A 804 -34.15 12.41 -3.44
N GLU A 805 -33.01 12.94 -2.98
CA GLU A 805 -32.93 14.29 -2.44
C GLU A 805 -33.18 15.30 -3.56
N ARG A 806 -34.09 16.25 -3.33
CA ARG A 806 -34.35 17.35 -4.27
C ARG A 806 -33.67 18.61 -3.75
N GLU A 807 -32.79 19.21 -4.55
CA GLU A 807 -32.24 20.53 -4.26
C GLU A 807 -33.37 21.56 -4.23
N LYS A 808 -33.37 22.42 -3.20
CA LYS A 808 -34.33 23.53 -3.11
C LYS A 808 -33.92 24.58 -4.14
N LEU A 809 -34.84 24.93 -5.04
CA LEU A 809 -34.64 25.99 -6.04
C LEU A 809 -34.23 27.30 -5.35
N SER A 810 -33.09 27.85 -5.75
CA SER A 810 -32.58 29.15 -5.29
C SER A 810 -33.52 30.29 -5.71
N LEU A 811 -33.65 31.34 -4.89
CA LEU A 811 -34.40 32.55 -5.21
C LEU A 811 -34.04 33.11 -6.60
N GLY A 812 -32.77 32.98 -7.03
CA GLY A 812 -32.33 33.38 -8.36
C GLY A 812 -32.95 32.56 -9.50
N SER A 813 -33.15 31.25 -9.30
CA SER A 813 -33.80 30.37 -10.30
C SER A 813 -35.30 30.66 -10.44
N LEU A 814 -35.94 31.09 -9.35
CA LEU A 814 -37.36 31.43 -9.32
C LEU A 814 -37.62 32.78 -10.02
N VAL A 815 -36.73 33.75 -9.82
CA VAL A 815 -36.74 35.03 -10.56
C VAL A 815 -36.53 34.79 -12.06
N GLY A 816 -35.56 33.94 -12.45
CA GLY A 816 -35.30 33.60 -13.85
C GLY A 816 -36.47 32.90 -14.56
N LEU A 817 -37.19 32.01 -13.87
CA LEU A 817 -38.39 31.38 -14.40
C LEU A 817 -39.56 32.38 -14.52
N SER A 818 -39.70 33.29 -13.56
CA SER A 818 -40.76 34.31 -13.59
C SER A 818 -40.55 35.34 -14.71
N THR A 819 -39.31 35.74 -14.98
CA THR A 819 -38.99 36.65 -16.08
C THR A 819 -39.18 35.96 -17.42
N ALA A 820 -38.77 34.69 -17.57
CA ALA A 820 -39.02 33.92 -18.79
C ALA A 820 -40.53 33.76 -19.08
N LEU A 821 -41.34 33.46 -18.06
CA LEU A 821 -42.80 33.38 -18.20
C LEU A 821 -43.42 34.74 -18.52
N ALA A 822 -42.92 35.83 -17.93
CA ALA A 822 -43.38 37.18 -18.25
C ALA A 822 -43.03 37.59 -19.69
N SER A 823 -41.85 37.21 -20.18
CA SER A 823 -41.44 37.42 -21.58
C SER A 823 -42.33 36.66 -22.55
N ILE A 824 -42.63 35.40 -22.25
CA ILE A 824 -43.54 34.57 -23.06
C ILE A 824 -44.95 35.17 -23.05
N ALA A 825 -45.45 35.61 -21.90
CA ALA A 825 -46.74 36.29 -21.81
C ALA A 825 -46.76 37.62 -22.58
N ALA A 826 -45.68 38.41 -22.53
CA ALA A 826 -45.55 39.64 -23.29
C ALA A 826 -45.52 39.40 -24.81
N ILE A 827 -44.85 38.33 -25.26
CA ILE A 827 -44.84 37.88 -26.66
C ILE A 827 -46.24 37.46 -27.11
N ILE A 828 -46.97 36.70 -26.28
CA ILE A 828 -48.35 36.27 -26.57
C ILE A 828 -49.29 37.49 -26.64
N VAL A 829 -49.14 38.44 -25.72
CA VAL A 829 -49.96 39.67 -25.71
C VAL A 829 -49.65 40.58 -26.89
N THR A 830 -48.39 40.68 -27.33
CA THR A 830 -48.02 41.45 -28.53
C THR A 830 -48.47 40.78 -29.83
N LEU A 831 -48.44 39.44 -29.90
CA LEU A 831 -49.02 38.68 -31.01
C LEU A 831 -50.56 38.77 -31.10
N LEU A 832 -51.25 39.03 -29.98
CA LEU A 832 -52.71 39.19 -29.95
C LEU A 832 -53.18 40.65 -30.18
N LYS A 833 -52.25 41.62 -30.26
CA LYS A 833 -52.57 43.06 -30.39
C LYS A 833 -52.24 43.67 -31.75
N ASN A 834 -51.71 42.88 -32.69
CA ASN A 834 -51.46 43.25 -34.08
C ASN A 834 -52.41 42.52 -35.03
#